data_AF-A0A8H4LJP1-F1
#
_entry.id   AF-A0A8H4LJP1-F1
#
_cell.length_a   1.000
_cell.length_b   1.000
_cell.length_c   1.000
_cell.angle_alpha   90.00
_cell.angle_beta   90.00
_cell.angle_gamma   90.00
#
_symmetry.space_group_name_H-M   'P 1'
#
loop_
_entity.id
_entity.type
_entity.pdbx_description
1 polymer ?
#
loop_
_entity_poly.entity_id
_entity_poly.type
_entity_poly.pdbx_seq_one_letter_code
_entity_poly.pdbx_strand_id
1 'polypeptide(L)'
;MTDSHITLQTSSASIRGVVDQRFGPSVWHFRGIPYGRIEKRFAKPEYVPLGRNEVDGTEFGPQCPQPHVDVGHLLRLPEKFSNPKIDQDEFRCLNLNVSRPKDSDIADKGLLPVLVWIHGGSQCVTFASAASSVCDPTHFVAHSVDAAKPIIIVTFNYRLNIFAFGYGSGEKNLALQDQRIALEWVSKNISEFGGDPKQITLAGESAGAVYAHAHILSTRSAGLVQQAVLASGSLHLSPPQPASVGKNLLDRITSELASRKDTLHGGSAESLVKALVNCKINSMWIQQEADLDGWEDRSEQVDALMVSDVEYESAIWRNGVEQKAPEEIMEVVSTFYPDSWQKLAELYNIHRDRPVSSKLGALDIINDTRFAFPAFDISERWRKEDNNRIYQYIVDEANPWQASSRAHHAVDLIFLFGGVDLSFKPGAERVGGHMREAWMIFMTRLSHYTIMAGHPFATSFEADTGYVDGKRVKNGSKYPNTPFFKGALQPSRIECDVVELETSGNIPKDINGTFFRVQPDPRFPPMYEEDVNFSGDGMVSAIIFNNGHVDFKQRYVQTDRYQAEAKHREAMFGKYRNPFTDNEMVKGIIRTVSNTNVYFWRGVMLASKEDGPPYAMDPSTLGTLGRYDFEGQMKAPCFTAHPRFDPDTGEMVAFAYEAGGDGHDASCDIVVWTFEPENGKKTEERWYKAPFCGMIHDCALTENYLVLPMTPLKCDLDRLKKGGNHWAWDPNEDQYYGIVPRRPGKDDDIIWLRADNGFHGHIAGAYEDENGHIVCDLTVADGNVFFWWPPDNGADGAHALQAKARQKLISDTFRWVFDPTSKTNTRVTPFKKYGTNGEFSRIDDRFTTKRYSHFWQLQMDPTRPYDIAKCGPPAGGLWNVMGHFNWDTETKDVYFAGPTCTFQEPVFIPKAGSQAEGDGYLVALLNHLDVQRNDILIFDALNVSQGPIGVVHLPLRLRMGLHGNFVDHNEIEEWQKRRSEIGDVGPAKVATDPLPWQLA
;
A
#
# COMPACT_ATOMS: atom_id res chain seq x y z
N MET A 1 38.09 7.99 -22.84
CA MET A 1 38.28 8.17 -21.40
C MET A 1 39.75 7.91 -21.12
N THR A 2 40.40 8.75 -20.33
CA THR A 2 41.80 8.55 -19.94
C THR A 2 41.89 7.30 -19.09
N ASP A 3 42.67 6.29 -19.51
CA ASP A 3 42.88 5.04 -18.77
C ASP A 3 43.64 5.31 -17.46
N SER A 4 42.93 5.80 -16.45
CA SER A 4 43.48 5.94 -15.11
C SER A 4 43.62 4.57 -14.48
N HIS A 5 44.87 4.19 -14.23
CA HIS A 5 45.23 2.94 -13.58
C HIS A 5 45.27 3.14 -12.06
N ILE A 6 44.93 2.09 -11.32
CA ILE A 6 45.06 2.04 -9.86
C ILE A 6 45.85 0.80 -9.46
N THR A 7 46.45 0.80 -8.28
CA THR A 7 47.12 -0.38 -7.72
C THR A 7 46.62 -0.62 -6.30
N LEU A 8 46.04 -1.79 -6.07
CA LEU A 8 45.65 -2.26 -4.75
C LEU A 8 46.78 -3.10 -4.15
N GLN A 9 47.23 -2.72 -2.95
CA GLN A 9 48.18 -3.50 -2.17
C GLN A 9 47.40 -4.39 -1.21
N THR A 10 47.51 -5.71 -1.37
CA THR A 10 46.98 -6.68 -0.42
C THR A 10 48.11 -7.23 0.45
N SER A 11 47.78 -7.97 1.51
CA SER A 11 48.77 -8.64 2.35
C SER A 11 49.67 -9.63 1.58
N SER A 12 49.24 -10.08 0.41
CA SER A 12 49.91 -11.13 -0.37
C SER A 12 50.19 -10.78 -1.84
N ALA A 13 49.74 -9.65 -2.39
CA ALA A 13 49.91 -9.29 -3.80
C ALA A 13 49.80 -7.76 -4.05
N SER A 14 50.29 -7.32 -5.21
CA SER A 14 50.05 -5.98 -5.75
C SER A 14 49.23 -6.11 -7.03
N ILE A 15 48.00 -5.60 -7.05
CA ILE A 15 47.06 -5.81 -8.15
C ILE A 15 46.83 -4.50 -8.88
N ARG A 16 47.22 -4.43 -10.17
CA ARG A 16 46.85 -3.31 -11.04
C ARG A 16 45.40 -3.45 -11.47
N GLY A 17 44.68 -2.34 -11.50
CA GLY A 17 43.29 -2.26 -11.92
C GLY A 17 43.01 -1.00 -12.72
N VAL A 18 41.75 -0.86 -13.13
CA VAL A 18 41.26 0.30 -13.88
C VAL A 18 40.21 1.06 -13.08
N VAL A 19 40.20 2.38 -13.24
CA VAL A 19 39.17 3.26 -12.65
C VAL A 19 38.15 3.61 -13.71
N ASP A 20 36.87 3.46 -13.36
CA ASP A 20 35.72 3.80 -14.19
C ASP A 20 34.88 4.87 -13.50
N GLN A 21 34.44 5.88 -14.25
CA GLN A 21 33.66 7.02 -13.76
C GLN A 21 32.45 7.31 -14.66
N ARG A 22 32.03 6.35 -15.49
CA ARG A 22 30.93 6.52 -16.46
C ARG A 22 29.60 6.93 -15.82
N PHE A 23 29.37 6.56 -14.56
CA PHE A 23 28.10 6.74 -13.86
C PHE A 23 28.21 7.66 -12.62
N GLY A 24 29.21 8.55 -12.58
CA GLY A 24 29.41 9.47 -11.45
C GLY A 24 30.47 8.98 -10.47
N PRO A 25 30.10 8.28 -9.37
CA PRO A 25 31.07 7.71 -8.43
C PRO A 25 32.14 6.85 -9.12
N SER A 26 33.36 6.87 -8.57
CA SER A 26 34.49 6.11 -9.12
C SER A 26 34.42 4.64 -8.70
N VAL A 27 34.40 3.75 -9.68
CA VAL A 27 34.45 2.29 -9.48
C VAL A 27 35.83 1.79 -9.89
N TRP A 28 36.45 0.98 -9.03
CA TRP A 28 37.71 0.31 -9.30
C TRP A 28 37.44 -1.13 -9.70
N HIS A 29 37.99 -1.54 -10.84
CA HIS A 29 37.90 -2.91 -11.33
C HIS A 29 39.26 -3.59 -11.31
N PHE A 30 39.28 -4.79 -10.77
CA PHE A 30 40.42 -5.72 -10.81
C PHE A 30 39.95 -6.98 -11.54
N ARG A 31 40.34 -7.13 -12.79
CA ARG A 31 39.78 -8.09 -13.74
C ARG A 31 40.72 -9.26 -13.98
N GLY A 32 40.19 -10.38 -14.47
CA GLY A 32 41.02 -11.52 -14.92
C GLY A 32 41.88 -12.19 -13.85
N ILE A 33 41.55 -12.04 -12.56
CA ILE A 33 42.33 -12.61 -11.45
C ILE A 33 42.12 -14.14 -11.44
N PRO A 34 43.19 -14.95 -11.58
CA PRO A 34 43.04 -16.40 -11.53
C PRO A 34 42.64 -16.87 -10.13
N TYR A 35 41.53 -17.61 -10.03
CA TYR A 35 41.12 -18.27 -8.78
C TYR A 35 41.41 -19.77 -8.80
N GLY A 36 41.61 -20.33 -10.00
CA GLY A 36 41.89 -21.74 -10.19
C GLY A 36 42.72 -22.02 -11.44
N ARG A 37 43.21 -23.26 -11.54
CA ARG A 37 43.94 -23.78 -12.70
C ARG A 37 43.38 -25.13 -13.12
N ILE A 38 43.39 -25.39 -14.42
CA ILE A 38 43.04 -26.69 -15.00
C ILE A 38 44.30 -27.27 -15.62
N GLU A 39 44.80 -28.39 -15.09
CA GLU A 39 46.01 -29.04 -15.61
C GLU A 39 45.77 -29.69 -16.98
N LYS A 40 44.63 -30.35 -17.13
CA LYS A 40 44.21 -31.05 -18.34
C LYS A 40 42.68 -31.15 -18.41
N ARG A 41 42.16 -31.40 -19.61
CA ARG A 41 40.72 -31.47 -19.85
C ARG A 41 40.07 -32.53 -18.94
N PHE A 42 38.94 -32.18 -18.36
CA PHE A 42 38.18 -32.96 -17.38
C PHE A 42 38.85 -33.24 -16.03
N ALA A 43 40.02 -32.67 -15.75
CA ALA A 43 40.60 -32.74 -14.40
C ALA A 43 39.83 -31.87 -13.41
N LYS A 44 39.94 -32.19 -12.12
CA LYS A 44 39.48 -31.30 -11.05
C LYS A 44 40.19 -29.95 -11.14
N PRO A 45 39.50 -28.85 -10.81
CA PRO A 45 40.17 -27.56 -10.71
C PRO A 45 41.10 -27.55 -9.49
N GLU A 46 42.24 -26.87 -9.61
CA GLU A 46 43.18 -26.64 -8.52
C GLU A 46 43.05 -25.20 -8.03
N TYR A 47 42.96 -24.99 -6.71
CA TYR A 47 42.88 -23.66 -6.11
C TYR A 47 44.17 -22.87 -6.34
N VAL A 48 44.05 -21.63 -6.84
CA VAL A 48 45.18 -20.71 -7.02
C VAL A 48 45.10 -19.62 -5.95
N PRO A 49 46.04 -19.56 -4.98
CA PRO A 49 46.08 -18.50 -3.99
C PRO A 49 46.48 -17.16 -4.61
N LEU A 50 46.01 -16.06 -4.03
CA LEU A 50 46.48 -14.72 -4.37
C LEU A 50 47.96 -14.57 -3.95
N GLY A 51 48.89 -14.74 -4.91
CA GLY A 51 50.33 -14.90 -4.67
C GLY A 51 51.17 -13.62 -4.72
N ARG A 52 52.41 -13.70 -4.19
CA ARG A 52 53.39 -12.62 -3.87
C ARG A 52 53.93 -11.75 -5.03
N ASN A 53 53.36 -11.82 -6.23
CA ASN A 53 53.83 -11.06 -7.40
C ASN A 53 52.75 -10.07 -7.88
N GLU A 54 53.17 -9.14 -8.75
CA GLU A 54 52.27 -8.18 -9.40
C GLU A 54 51.23 -8.94 -10.26
N VAL A 55 49.95 -8.70 -10.00
CA VAL A 55 48.81 -9.24 -10.78
C VAL A 55 48.31 -8.12 -11.66
N ASP A 56 48.37 -8.31 -12.97
CA ASP A 56 47.74 -7.39 -13.91
C ASP A 56 46.24 -7.68 -14.03
N GLY A 57 45.44 -6.85 -13.38
CA GLY A 57 43.99 -6.90 -13.43
C GLY A 57 43.36 -5.79 -14.25
N THR A 58 44.08 -5.25 -15.24
CA THR A 58 43.57 -4.20 -16.12
C THR A 58 42.69 -4.73 -17.25
N GLU A 59 42.88 -5.99 -17.64
CA GLU A 59 42.15 -6.66 -18.71
C GLU A 59 41.29 -7.83 -18.20
N PHE A 60 40.24 -8.18 -18.95
CA PHE A 60 39.45 -9.37 -18.67
C PHE A 60 40.24 -10.65 -19.02
N GLY A 61 40.17 -11.66 -18.15
CA GLY A 61 40.72 -12.98 -18.44
C GLY A 61 39.94 -13.74 -19.51
N PRO A 62 40.49 -14.83 -20.07
CA PRO A 62 39.81 -15.61 -21.09
C PRO A 62 38.57 -16.32 -20.53
N GLN A 63 37.56 -16.53 -21.36
CA GLN A 63 36.37 -17.31 -21.02
C GLN A 63 36.49 -18.77 -21.49
N CYS A 64 35.59 -19.65 -21.07
CA CYS A 64 35.57 -21.03 -21.55
C CYS A 64 35.27 -21.09 -23.05
N PRO A 65 35.90 -22.01 -23.82
CA PRO A 65 35.53 -22.21 -25.21
C PRO A 65 34.06 -22.59 -25.35
N GLN A 66 33.35 -21.90 -26.25
CA GLN A 66 31.90 -21.98 -26.32
C GLN A 66 31.35 -21.59 -27.71
N PRO A 67 30.16 -22.08 -28.08
CA PRO A 67 29.46 -21.63 -29.28
C PRO A 67 29.22 -20.12 -29.29
N HIS A 68 29.23 -19.50 -30.48
CA HIS A 68 28.83 -18.12 -30.63
C HIS A 68 27.31 -17.98 -30.53
N VAL A 69 26.84 -17.05 -29.71
CA VAL A 69 25.42 -16.69 -29.57
C VAL A 69 25.28 -15.18 -29.71
N ASP A 70 24.37 -14.75 -30.57
CA ASP A 70 24.02 -13.35 -30.74
C ASP A 70 23.06 -12.89 -29.63
N VAL A 71 23.65 -12.56 -28.48
CA VAL A 71 22.91 -12.06 -27.30
C VAL A 71 22.20 -10.74 -27.61
N GLY A 72 22.77 -9.88 -28.47
CA GLY A 72 22.15 -8.62 -28.86
C GLY A 72 20.83 -8.84 -29.60
N HIS A 73 20.81 -9.78 -30.55
CA HIS A 73 19.58 -10.17 -31.22
C HIS A 73 18.54 -10.77 -30.27
N LEU A 74 18.95 -11.62 -29.33
CA LEU A 74 18.06 -12.24 -28.34
C LEU A 74 17.41 -11.21 -27.41
N LEU A 75 18.18 -10.22 -26.98
CA LEU A 75 17.74 -9.13 -26.11
C LEU A 75 17.06 -7.97 -26.86
N ARG A 76 17.01 -8.03 -28.19
CA ARG A 76 16.51 -6.94 -29.06
C ARG A 76 17.25 -5.62 -28.81
N LEU A 77 18.55 -5.70 -28.50
CA LEU A 77 19.40 -4.53 -28.33
C LEU A 77 19.61 -3.84 -29.68
N PRO A 78 19.65 -2.50 -29.72
CA PRO A 78 20.10 -1.77 -30.90
C PRO A 78 21.49 -2.21 -31.37
N GLU A 79 21.75 -2.19 -32.68
CA GLU A 79 23.02 -2.66 -33.30
C GLU A 79 24.29 -2.01 -32.73
N LYS A 80 24.17 -0.83 -32.12
CA LYS A 80 25.28 -0.12 -31.45
C LYS A 80 25.82 -0.84 -30.20
N PHE A 81 25.09 -1.80 -29.64
CA PHE A 81 25.52 -2.59 -28.48
C PHE A 81 26.21 -3.87 -28.97
N SER A 82 27.52 -3.81 -29.18
CA SER A 82 28.31 -4.99 -29.53
C SER A 82 28.96 -5.59 -28.29
N ASN A 83 28.93 -6.93 -28.16
CA ASN A 83 29.65 -7.62 -27.11
C ASN A 83 31.16 -7.57 -27.41
N PRO A 84 32.01 -7.25 -26.43
CA PRO A 84 33.45 -7.28 -26.64
C PRO A 84 33.89 -8.72 -26.93
N LYS A 85 34.87 -8.85 -27.84
CA LYS A 85 35.50 -10.13 -28.12
C LYS A 85 36.44 -10.48 -26.98
N ILE A 86 36.10 -11.52 -26.23
CA ILE A 86 36.92 -12.07 -25.15
C ILE A 86 37.61 -13.34 -25.66
N ASP A 87 38.90 -13.44 -25.37
CA ASP A 87 39.68 -14.65 -25.67
C ASP A 87 39.07 -15.89 -25.01
N GLN A 88 39.21 -17.04 -25.66
CA GLN A 88 38.70 -18.31 -25.17
C GLN A 88 39.86 -19.28 -24.90
N ASP A 89 39.88 -19.88 -23.71
CA ASP A 89 40.94 -20.79 -23.28
C ASP A 89 40.38 -21.80 -22.27
N GLU A 90 40.38 -23.09 -22.60
CA GLU A 90 39.81 -24.12 -21.73
C GLU A 90 40.61 -24.39 -20.45
N PHE A 91 41.85 -23.90 -20.36
CA PHE A 91 42.74 -24.14 -19.23
C PHE A 91 42.91 -22.91 -18.32
N ARG A 92 42.72 -21.70 -18.89
CA ARG A 92 42.84 -20.41 -18.18
C ARG A 92 41.51 -19.72 -17.91
N CYS A 93 40.37 -20.34 -18.22
CA CYS A 93 39.05 -19.76 -18.02
C CYS A 93 38.64 -19.58 -16.54
N LEU A 94 39.38 -20.11 -15.58
CA LEU A 94 39.06 -19.98 -14.14
C LEU A 94 39.63 -18.67 -13.57
N ASN A 95 38.95 -17.58 -13.90
CA ASN A 95 39.31 -16.23 -13.46
C ASN A 95 38.07 -15.44 -13.01
N LEU A 96 38.29 -14.43 -12.17
CA LEU A 96 37.25 -13.56 -11.63
C LEU A 96 37.61 -12.09 -11.73
N ASN A 97 36.60 -11.24 -11.56
CA ASN A 97 36.70 -9.80 -11.55
C ASN A 97 36.09 -9.27 -10.25
N VAL A 98 36.77 -8.34 -9.59
CA VAL A 98 36.27 -7.63 -8.41
C VAL A 98 36.00 -6.18 -8.80
N SER A 99 34.77 -5.72 -8.63
CA SER A 99 34.37 -4.32 -8.86
C SER A 99 33.92 -3.70 -7.54
N ARG A 100 34.57 -2.60 -7.13
CA ARG A 100 34.36 -1.97 -5.82
C ARG A 100 34.40 -0.45 -5.89
N PRO A 101 33.83 0.27 -4.91
CA PRO A 101 34.01 1.72 -4.78
C PRO A 101 35.46 2.08 -4.45
N LYS A 102 35.89 3.32 -4.76
CA LYS A 102 37.21 3.84 -4.36
C LYS A 102 37.37 3.89 -2.84
N ASP A 103 38.62 3.91 -2.35
CA ASP A 103 38.93 3.84 -0.92
C ASP A 103 38.25 4.93 -0.08
N SER A 104 38.20 6.18 -0.57
CA SER A 104 37.56 7.28 0.17
C SER A 104 36.07 7.06 0.44
N ASP A 105 35.40 6.26 -0.39
CA ASP A 105 33.95 6.02 -0.27
C ASP A 105 33.64 4.88 0.70
N ILE A 106 34.67 4.15 1.17
CA ILE A 106 34.53 3.00 2.07
C ILE A 106 35.28 3.17 3.40
N ALA A 107 36.17 4.16 3.52
CA ALA A 107 37.09 4.32 4.64
C ALA A 107 36.41 4.31 6.03
N ASP A 108 35.21 4.92 6.15
CA ASP A 108 34.45 5.01 7.40
C ASP A 108 33.33 3.96 7.52
N LYS A 109 33.17 3.07 6.53
CA LYS A 109 32.02 2.15 6.42
C LYS A 109 32.31 0.73 6.91
N GLY A 110 33.57 0.40 7.18
CA GLY A 110 33.98 -0.97 7.48
C GLY A 110 33.97 -1.86 6.23
N LEU A 111 33.87 -3.18 6.43
CA LEU A 111 33.79 -4.15 5.33
C LEU A 111 32.41 -4.15 4.67
N LEU A 112 32.37 -4.22 3.34
CA LEU A 112 31.14 -4.08 2.55
C LEU A 112 30.48 -5.42 2.20
N PRO A 113 29.14 -5.48 2.07
CA PRO A 113 28.46 -6.64 1.51
C PRO A 113 28.95 -6.98 0.09
N VAL A 114 29.02 -8.29 -0.21
CA VAL A 114 29.61 -8.81 -1.44
C VAL A 114 28.57 -9.60 -2.25
N LEU A 115 28.29 -9.16 -3.48
CA LEU A 115 27.52 -9.95 -4.44
C LEU A 115 28.48 -10.81 -5.27
N VAL A 116 28.29 -12.13 -5.26
CA VAL A 116 28.99 -13.05 -6.16
C VAL A 116 28.02 -13.51 -7.24
N TRP A 117 28.31 -13.18 -8.50
CA TRP A 117 27.43 -13.40 -9.64
C TRP A 117 27.85 -14.61 -10.48
N ILE A 118 26.94 -15.59 -10.59
CA ILE A 118 27.04 -16.72 -11.52
C ILE A 118 26.20 -16.39 -12.76
N HIS A 119 26.86 -16.28 -13.93
CA HIS A 119 26.17 -15.94 -15.17
C HIS A 119 25.30 -17.10 -15.70
N GLY A 120 24.23 -16.77 -16.42
CA GLY A 120 23.37 -17.72 -17.12
C GLY A 120 23.94 -18.23 -18.44
N GLY A 121 23.07 -18.84 -19.26
CA GLY A 121 23.39 -19.34 -20.62
C GLY A 121 23.30 -20.85 -20.80
N SER A 122 22.28 -21.48 -20.21
CA SER A 122 21.94 -22.91 -20.39
C SER A 122 23.10 -23.87 -20.12
N GLN A 123 24.01 -23.49 -19.21
CA GLN A 123 25.24 -24.23 -18.89
C GLN A 123 26.17 -24.49 -20.10
N CYS A 124 25.88 -23.86 -21.25
CA CYS A 124 26.57 -24.09 -22.52
C CYS A 124 27.41 -22.89 -22.95
N VAL A 125 26.92 -21.69 -22.65
CA VAL A 125 27.52 -20.41 -23.02
C VAL A 125 27.47 -19.43 -21.85
N THR A 126 28.30 -18.40 -21.88
CA THR A 126 28.19 -17.22 -21.03
C THR A 126 27.15 -16.28 -21.63
N PHE A 127 25.95 -16.20 -21.02
CA PHE A 127 24.94 -15.23 -21.42
C PHE A 127 25.27 -13.87 -20.79
N ALA A 128 25.80 -12.96 -21.62
CA ALA A 128 26.32 -11.65 -21.22
C ALA A 128 27.39 -11.70 -20.11
N SER A 129 28.66 -11.69 -20.49
CA SER A 129 29.77 -11.58 -19.53
C SER A 129 29.82 -10.21 -18.88
N ALA A 130 30.58 -10.06 -17.79
CA ALA A 130 30.81 -8.77 -17.14
C ALA A 130 31.52 -7.72 -18.04
N ALA A 131 32.06 -8.13 -19.19
CA ALA A 131 32.59 -7.20 -20.19
C ALA A 131 31.49 -6.67 -21.12
N SER A 132 30.36 -7.35 -21.24
CA SER A 132 29.19 -6.86 -21.95
C SER A 132 28.52 -5.73 -21.17
N SER A 133 28.00 -4.72 -21.87
CA SER A 133 27.19 -3.66 -21.26
C SER A 133 25.93 -4.19 -20.57
N VAL A 134 25.49 -5.42 -20.87
CA VAL A 134 24.30 -6.02 -20.24
C VAL A 134 24.55 -6.42 -18.79
N CYS A 135 25.74 -6.95 -18.47
CA CYS A 135 26.10 -7.44 -17.13
C CYS A 135 27.28 -6.67 -16.53
N ASP A 136 27.52 -5.44 -16.99
CA ASP A 136 28.59 -4.58 -16.49
C ASP A 136 28.25 -4.10 -15.06
N PRO A 137 29.04 -4.45 -14.04
CA PRO A 137 28.74 -4.10 -12.65
C PRO A 137 28.96 -2.62 -12.33
N THR A 138 29.51 -1.82 -13.26
CA THR A 138 29.93 -0.43 -12.98
C THR A 138 28.79 0.44 -12.47
N HIS A 139 27.63 0.46 -13.17
CA HIS A 139 26.51 1.29 -12.75
C HIS A 139 25.92 0.78 -11.44
N PHE A 140 25.86 -0.53 -11.22
CA PHE A 140 25.35 -1.10 -9.98
C PHE A 140 26.22 -0.71 -8.77
N VAL A 141 27.55 -0.83 -8.89
CA VAL A 141 28.47 -0.39 -7.82
C VAL A 141 28.40 1.12 -7.62
N ALA A 142 28.38 1.92 -8.69
CA ALA A 142 28.27 3.38 -8.60
C ALA A 142 26.97 3.81 -7.91
N HIS A 143 25.84 3.23 -8.33
CA HIS A 143 24.53 3.49 -7.73
C HIS A 143 24.49 3.14 -6.24
N SER A 144 25.24 2.12 -5.80
CA SER A 144 25.35 1.77 -4.39
C SER A 144 26.06 2.81 -3.53
N VAL A 145 27.02 3.53 -4.11
CA VAL A 145 27.68 4.66 -3.45
C VAL A 145 26.72 5.83 -3.32
N ASP A 146 26.03 6.19 -4.39
CA ASP A 146 25.04 7.27 -4.39
C ASP A 146 23.88 6.99 -3.43
N ALA A 147 23.45 5.74 -3.33
CA ALA A 147 22.43 5.29 -2.39
C ALA A 147 22.93 5.15 -0.94
N ALA A 148 24.17 5.55 -0.65
CA ALA A 148 24.84 5.43 0.66
C ALA A 148 24.86 3.99 1.24
N LYS A 149 24.79 2.98 0.37
CA LYS A 149 24.77 1.54 0.69
C LYS A 149 25.84 0.81 -0.16
N PRO A 150 27.13 1.20 -0.06
CA PRO A 150 28.16 0.70 -0.97
C PRO A 150 28.29 -0.83 -0.91
N ILE A 151 28.39 -1.47 -2.08
CA ILE A 151 28.58 -2.92 -2.22
C ILE A 151 29.79 -3.25 -3.09
N ILE A 152 30.27 -4.49 -3.00
CA ILE A 152 31.26 -5.06 -3.91
C ILE A 152 30.59 -6.12 -4.77
N ILE A 153 30.90 -6.15 -6.07
CA ILE A 153 30.41 -7.18 -6.98
C ILE A 153 31.60 -7.99 -7.51
N VAL A 154 31.52 -9.30 -7.36
CA VAL A 154 32.45 -10.28 -7.93
C VAL A 154 31.75 -11.05 -9.03
N THR A 155 32.31 -11.01 -10.24
CA THR A 155 31.87 -11.83 -11.38
C THR A 155 32.97 -12.81 -11.74
N PHE A 156 32.65 -13.99 -12.25
CA PHE A 156 33.69 -14.96 -12.59
C PHE A 156 33.30 -15.86 -13.77
N ASN A 157 34.34 -16.35 -14.45
CA ASN A 157 34.24 -17.34 -15.51
C ASN A 157 34.50 -18.73 -14.94
N TYR A 158 33.82 -19.74 -15.47
CA TYR A 158 33.98 -21.14 -15.10
C TYR A 158 33.86 -22.02 -16.36
N ARG A 159 34.18 -23.32 -16.27
CA ARG A 159 33.99 -24.20 -17.42
C ARG A 159 32.52 -24.30 -17.81
N LEU A 160 32.25 -24.44 -19.10
CA LEU A 160 30.91 -24.59 -19.66
C LEU A 160 30.84 -25.80 -20.58
N ASN A 161 29.64 -26.13 -21.01
CA ASN A 161 29.34 -27.14 -22.02
C ASN A 161 30.06 -28.48 -21.76
N ILE A 162 30.60 -29.11 -22.80
CA ILE A 162 31.28 -30.39 -22.68
C ILE A 162 32.49 -30.31 -21.74
N PHE A 163 33.19 -29.17 -21.67
CA PHE A 163 34.34 -28.98 -20.78
C PHE A 163 33.95 -29.06 -19.29
N ALA A 164 32.71 -28.68 -18.95
CA ALA A 164 32.16 -28.76 -17.59
C ALA A 164 31.43 -30.06 -17.25
N PHE A 165 30.91 -30.75 -18.28
CA PHE A 165 30.03 -31.90 -18.06
C PHE A 165 30.78 -33.08 -17.44
N GLY A 166 32.00 -33.35 -17.90
CA GLY A 166 32.80 -34.52 -17.51
C GLY A 166 32.60 -35.72 -18.44
N TYR A 167 33.32 -36.82 -18.18
CA TYR A 167 33.32 -38.00 -19.08
C TYR A 167 33.23 -39.33 -18.33
N GLY A 168 32.22 -40.14 -18.70
CA GLY A 168 32.13 -41.56 -18.34
C GLY A 168 32.13 -41.82 -16.82
N SER A 169 33.00 -42.72 -16.36
CA SER A 169 33.21 -43.04 -14.94
C SER A 169 34.19 -42.09 -14.23
N GLY A 170 34.60 -40.99 -14.87
CA GLY A 170 35.52 -40.00 -14.33
C GLY A 170 34.81 -38.89 -13.55
N GLU A 171 35.49 -37.75 -13.42
CA GLU A 171 34.92 -36.55 -12.80
C GLU A 171 33.73 -36.02 -13.60
N LYS A 172 32.76 -35.47 -12.89
CA LYS A 172 31.53 -34.86 -13.41
C LYS A 172 31.25 -33.55 -12.69
N ASN A 173 30.31 -32.77 -13.24
CA ASN A 173 29.87 -31.50 -12.67
C ASN A 173 31.02 -30.54 -12.38
N LEU A 174 31.98 -30.46 -13.30
CA LEU A 174 33.21 -29.71 -13.10
C LEU A 174 32.94 -28.21 -12.92
N ALA A 175 31.86 -27.67 -13.50
CA ALA A 175 31.40 -26.31 -13.23
C ALA A 175 31.09 -26.08 -11.74
N LEU A 176 30.39 -27.00 -11.05
CA LEU A 176 30.14 -26.88 -9.61
C LEU A 176 31.43 -26.90 -8.79
N GLN A 177 32.42 -27.67 -9.24
CA GLN A 177 33.74 -27.71 -8.60
C GLN A 177 34.49 -26.38 -8.82
N ASP A 178 34.45 -25.85 -10.04
CA ASP A 178 35.06 -24.57 -10.40
C ASP A 178 34.45 -23.42 -9.58
N GLN A 179 33.11 -23.36 -9.54
CA GLN A 179 32.35 -22.35 -8.81
C GLN A 179 32.62 -22.44 -7.30
N ARG A 180 32.75 -23.65 -6.72
CA ARG A 180 33.11 -23.81 -5.31
C ARG A 180 34.49 -23.24 -5.00
N ILE A 181 35.50 -23.50 -5.84
CA ILE A 181 36.84 -22.92 -5.66
C ILE A 181 36.78 -21.38 -5.79
N ALA A 182 35.95 -20.84 -6.68
CA ALA A 182 35.73 -19.39 -6.75
C ALA A 182 35.11 -18.83 -5.46
N LEU A 183 34.09 -19.48 -4.90
CA LEU A 183 33.47 -19.11 -3.63
C LEU A 183 34.48 -19.18 -2.47
N GLU A 184 35.28 -20.25 -2.40
CA GLU A 184 36.38 -20.37 -1.43
C GLU A 184 37.42 -19.27 -1.60
N TRP A 185 37.73 -18.89 -2.84
CA TRP A 185 38.65 -17.79 -3.13
C TRP A 185 38.08 -16.47 -2.64
N VAL A 186 36.81 -16.18 -2.93
CA VAL A 186 36.15 -14.94 -2.47
C VAL A 186 36.12 -14.90 -0.95
N SER A 187 35.64 -15.96 -0.29
CA SER A 187 35.58 -16.04 1.17
C SER A 187 36.95 -15.79 1.84
N LYS A 188 38.04 -16.29 1.24
CA LYS A 188 39.40 -16.12 1.78
C LYS A 188 40.03 -14.75 1.50
N ASN A 189 39.71 -14.11 0.38
CA ASN A 189 40.47 -12.96 -0.13
C ASN A 189 39.68 -11.64 -0.18
N ILE A 190 38.34 -11.64 -0.14
CA ILE A 190 37.55 -10.43 -0.44
C ILE A 190 37.73 -9.29 0.57
N SER A 191 38.14 -9.61 1.80
CA SER A 191 38.48 -8.60 2.82
C SER A 191 39.64 -7.69 2.42
N GLU A 192 40.60 -8.21 1.64
CA GLU A 192 41.71 -7.42 1.07
C GLU A 192 41.23 -6.43 0.00
N PHE A 193 40.02 -6.63 -0.53
CA PHE A 193 39.34 -5.71 -1.44
C PHE A 193 38.30 -4.83 -0.69
N GLY A 194 38.21 -4.92 0.63
CA GLY A 194 37.25 -4.19 1.45
C GLY A 194 35.87 -4.84 1.60
N GLY A 195 35.70 -6.11 1.19
CA GLY A 195 34.45 -6.85 1.31
C GLY A 195 34.36 -7.69 2.59
N ASP A 196 33.15 -7.90 3.08
CA ASP A 196 32.87 -8.70 4.27
C ASP A 196 32.70 -10.17 3.90
N PRO A 197 33.63 -11.08 4.28
CA PRO A 197 33.51 -12.51 4.00
C PRO A 197 32.35 -13.18 4.76
N LYS A 198 31.69 -12.47 5.69
CA LYS A 198 30.50 -12.93 6.42
C LYS A 198 29.19 -12.36 5.87
N GLN A 199 29.24 -11.55 4.81
CA GLN A 199 28.07 -11.02 4.12
C GLN A 199 28.21 -11.22 2.61
N ILE A 200 28.38 -12.48 2.23
CA ILE A 200 28.42 -12.89 0.83
C ILE A 200 27.01 -13.31 0.40
N THR A 201 26.50 -12.64 -0.63
CA THR A 201 25.28 -12.96 -1.36
C THR A 201 25.64 -13.68 -2.65
N LEU A 202 25.24 -14.95 -2.80
CA LEU A 202 25.39 -15.69 -4.05
C LEU A 202 24.19 -15.47 -4.96
N ALA A 203 24.38 -14.87 -6.12
CA ALA A 203 23.31 -14.63 -7.07
C ALA A 203 23.60 -15.28 -8.41
N GLY A 204 22.56 -15.70 -9.10
CA GLY A 204 22.66 -16.05 -10.51
C GLY A 204 21.32 -15.91 -11.22
N GLU A 205 21.37 -15.81 -12.54
CA GLU A 205 20.20 -15.78 -13.43
C GLU A 205 20.12 -17.08 -14.24
N SER A 206 18.91 -17.61 -14.45
CA SER A 206 18.68 -18.79 -15.29
C SER A 206 19.54 -20.00 -14.86
N ALA A 207 20.37 -20.52 -15.76
CA ALA A 207 21.37 -21.56 -15.46
C ALA A 207 22.32 -21.20 -14.31
N GLY A 208 22.62 -19.91 -14.11
CA GLY A 208 23.37 -19.40 -12.97
C GLY A 208 22.58 -19.55 -11.66
N ALA A 209 21.28 -19.29 -11.69
CA ALA A 209 20.38 -19.53 -10.55
C ALA A 209 20.25 -21.03 -10.23
N VAL A 210 20.24 -21.90 -11.24
CA VAL A 210 20.30 -23.37 -11.07
C VAL A 210 21.55 -23.76 -10.27
N TYR A 211 22.71 -23.20 -10.62
CA TYR A 211 23.96 -23.43 -9.89
C TYR A 211 23.94 -22.82 -8.48
N ALA A 212 23.43 -21.60 -8.32
CA ALA A 212 23.28 -20.96 -7.01
C ALA A 212 22.40 -21.81 -6.08
N HIS A 213 21.27 -22.33 -6.60
CA HIS A 213 20.39 -23.23 -5.85
C HIS A 213 21.10 -24.54 -5.46
N ALA A 214 21.86 -25.14 -6.39
CA ALA A 214 22.67 -26.31 -6.09
C ALA A 214 23.72 -26.05 -5.00
N HIS A 215 24.36 -24.88 -4.99
CA HIS A 215 25.35 -24.50 -4.00
C HIS A 215 24.75 -24.31 -2.60
N ILE A 216 23.62 -23.61 -2.48
CA ILE A 216 22.98 -23.41 -1.18
C ILE A 216 22.37 -24.69 -0.62
N LEU A 217 22.04 -25.67 -1.46
CA LEU A 217 21.62 -26.99 -0.99
C LEU A 217 22.82 -27.88 -0.61
N SER A 218 23.96 -27.74 -1.30
CA SER A 218 25.15 -28.60 -1.17
C SER A 218 25.86 -28.42 0.17
N THR A 219 26.05 -29.51 0.91
CA THR A 219 26.84 -29.51 2.16
C THR A 219 28.30 -29.12 1.93
N ARG A 220 28.80 -29.32 0.71
CA ARG A 220 30.18 -28.97 0.33
C ARG A 220 30.39 -27.47 0.13
N SER A 221 29.32 -26.67 0.06
CA SER A 221 29.40 -25.20 -0.06
C SER A 221 28.88 -24.49 1.19
N ALA A 222 28.50 -25.25 2.22
CA ALA A 222 27.95 -24.75 3.48
C ALA A 222 28.90 -23.74 4.14
N GLY A 223 28.36 -22.61 4.56
CA GLY A 223 29.11 -21.55 5.26
C GLY A 223 29.98 -20.66 4.37
N LEU A 224 30.10 -20.93 3.06
CA LEU A 224 30.82 -20.05 2.13
C LEU A 224 30.03 -18.79 1.77
N VAL A 225 28.71 -18.85 1.86
CA VAL A 225 27.78 -17.77 1.50
C VAL A 225 26.69 -17.69 2.56
N GLN A 226 26.17 -16.49 2.82
CA GLN A 226 25.17 -16.28 3.87
C GLN A 226 23.79 -15.94 3.32
N GLN A 227 23.70 -15.53 2.06
CA GLN A 227 22.44 -15.20 1.41
C GLN A 227 22.50 -15.65 -0.05
N ALA A 228 21.34 -15.86 -0.68
CA ALA A 228 21.29 -16.15 -2.11
C ALA A 228 20.16 -15.45 -2.85
N VAL A 229 20.38 -15.20 -4.14
CA VAL A 229 19.36 -14.73 -5.08
C VAL A 229 19.23 -15.72 -6.22
N LEU A 230 18.03 -16.25 -6.40
CA LEU A 230 17.64 -17.14 -7.48
C LEU A 230 16.83 -16.32 -8.50
N ALA A 231 17.52 -15.71 -9.46
CA ALA A 231 16.85 -14.89 -10.46
C ALA A 231 16.39 -15.76 -11.64
N SER A 232 15.07 -15.90 -11.83
CA SER A 232 14.50 -16.60 -12.99
C SER A 232 15.09 -18.00 -13.20
N GLY A 233 15.22 -18.78 -12.13
CA GLY A 233 15.73 -20.16 -12.22
C GLY A 233 15.99 -20.83 -10.87
N SER A 234 15.95 -22.15 -10.87
CA SER A 234 16.20 -23.00 -9.70
C SER A 234 16.47 -24.44 -10.17
N LEU A 235 16.86 -25.38 -9.29
CA LEU A 235 16.93 -26.80 -9.66
C LEU A 235 15.62 -27.35 -10.27
N HIS A 236 14.44 -26.74 -10.07
CA HIS A 236 13.21 -27.18 -10.75
C HIS A 236 13.19 -26.85 -12.26
N LEU A 237 13.93 -25.81 -12.68
CA LEU A 237 14.09 -25.44 -14.09
C LEU A 237 14.95 -26.48 -14.83
N SER A 238 16.04 -26.93 -14.20
CA SER A 238 16.96 -27.94 -14.74
C SER A 238 17.39 -28.92 -13.65
N PRO A 239 16.55 -29.93 -13.34
CA PRO A 239 16.83 -30.87 -12.25
C PRO A 239 18.06 -31.72 -12.53
N PRO A 240 18.82 -32.12 -11.49
CA PRO A 240 19.94 -33.03 -11.67
C PRO A 240 19.48 -34.33 -12.36
N GLN A 241 20.20 -34.76 -13.40
CA GLN A 241 19.81 -35.93 -14.20
C GLN A 241 20.70 -37.14 -13.92
N PRO A 242 20.15 -38.36 -14.03
CA PRO A 242 20.95 -39.58 -13.94
C PRO A 242 22.10 -39.62 -14.96
N ALA A 243 23.24 -40.19 -14.56
CA ALA A 243 24.42 -40.33 -15.43
C ALA A 243 24.14 -41.10 -16.73
N SER A 244 23.13 -41.98 -16.75
CA SER A 244 22.69 -42.71 -17.95
C SER A 244 22.17 -41.77 -19.05
N VAL A 245 21.49 -40.68 -18.69
CA VAL A 245 21.03 -39.66 -19.65
C VAL A 245 22.22 -38.93 -20.26
N GLY A 246 23.23 -38.61 -19.44
CA GLY A 246 24.49 -38.01 -19.88
C GLY A 246 25.28 -38.87 -20.87
N LYS A 247 25.24 -40.20 -20.71
CA LYS A 247 25.92 -41.13 -21.62
C LYS A 247 25.44 -40.98 -23.08
N ASN A 248 24.13 -40.88 -23.31
CA ASN A 248 23.58 -40.72 -24.66
C ASN A 248 24.02 -39.41 -25.33
N LEU A 249 24.21 -38.35 -24.54
CA LEU A 249 24.76 -37.08 -25.02
C LEU A 249 26.23 -37.24 -25.42
N LEU A 250 27.03 -37.85 -24.54
CA LEU A 250 28.46 -38.09 -24.77
C LEU A 250 28.70 -39.00 -25.98
N ASP A 251 27.90 -40.04 -26.17
CA ASP A 251 28.02 -40.97 -27.29
C ASP A 251 27.76 -40.26 -28.64
N ARG A 252 26.78 -39.34 -28.69
CA ARG A 252 26.50 -38.51 -29.87
C ARG A 252 27.67 -37.58 -30.20
N ILE A 253 28.19 -36.87 -29.20
CA ILE A 253 29.35 -35.97 -29.40
C ILE A 253 30.58 -36.77 -29.81
N THR A 254 30.83 -37.91 -29.17
CA THR A 254 31.98 -38.78 -29.47
C THR A 254 31.90 -39.31 -30.91
N SER A 255 30.70 -39.68 -31.37
CA SER A 255 30.48 -40.13 -32.74
C SER A 255 30.74 -39.02 -33.77
N GLU A 256 30.29 -37.79 -33.48
CA GLU A 256 30.55 -36.61 -34.33
C GLU A 256 32.03 -36.21 -34.33
N LEU A 257 32.74 -36.33 -33.20
CA LEU A 257 34.18 -36.10 -33.15
C LEU A 257 34.96 -37.18 -33.90
N ALA A 258 34.54 -38.45 -33.80
CA ALA A 258 35.17 -39.55 -34.53
C ALA A 258 35.04 -39.36 -36.05
N SER A 259 33.90 -38.84 -36.54
CA SER A 259 33.71 -38.49 -37.96
C SER A 259 34.71 -37.43 -38.45
N ARG A 260 35.26 -36.64 -37.51
CA ARG A 260 36.27 -35.59 -37.72
C ARG A 260 37.70 -36.04 -37.39
N LYS A 261 37.92 -37.32 -37.05
CA LYS A 261 39.20 -37.88 -36.56
C LYS A 261 39.71 -37.22 -35.26
N ASP A 262 38.81 -36.67 -34.46
CA ASP A 262 39.09 -36.10 -33.15
C ASP A 262 38.53 -36.99 -32.03
N THR A 263 38.95 -36.70 -30.79
CA THR A 263 38.42 -37.36 -29.59
C THR A 263 38.10 -36.31 -28.53
N LEU A 264 37.28 -36.67 -27.53
CA LEU A 264 36.96 -35.78 -26.42
C LEU A 264 38.22 -35.28 -25.66
N HIS A 265 39.27 -36.10 -25.56
CA HIS A 265 40.50 -35.75 -24.83
C HIS A 265 41.57 -35.10 -25.72
N GLY A 266 41.72 -35.56 -26.96
CA GLY A 266 42.79 -35.12 -27.87
C GLY A 266 42.38 -34.06 -28.88
N GLY A 267 41.08 -33.84 -29.11
CA GLY A 267 40.59 -32.85 -30.06
C GLY A 267 40.83 -31.41 -29.58
N SER A 268 40.90 -30.47 -30.53
CA SER A 268 40.97 -29.04 -30.20
C SER A 268 39.65 -28.55 -29.60
N ALA A 269 39.72 -27.52 -28.75
CA ALA A 269 38.51 -26.92 -28.17
C ALA A 269 37.51 -26.45 -29.24
N GLU A 270 38.00 -25.92 -30.36
CA GLU A 270 37.18 -25.53 -31.51
C GLU A 270 36.43 -26.72 -32.13
N SER A 271 37.08 -27.89 -32.23
CA SER A 271 36.43 -29.10 -32.78
C SER A 271 35.29 -29.58 -31.88
N LEU A 272 35.49 -29.54 -30.55
CA LEU A 272 34.47 -29.89 -29.56
C LEU A 272 33.28 -28.92 -29.62
N VAL A 273 33.54 -27.61 -29.70
CA VAL A 273 32.48 -26.60 -29.85
C VAL A 273 31.70 -26.82 -31.15
N LYS A 274 32.37 -27.11 -32.27
CA LYS A 274 31.70 -27.43 -33.54
C LYS A 274 30.87 -28.71 -33.46
N ALA A 275 31.34 -29.73 -32.74
CA ALA A 275 30.58 -30.96 -32.53
C ALA A 275 29.29 -30.69 -31.74
N LEU A 276 29.34 -29.84 -30.69
CA LEU A 276 28.14 -29.42 -29.95
C LEU A 276 27.10 -28.75 -30.86
N VAL A 277 27.54 -27.81 -31.70
CA VAL A 277 26.68 -27.10 -32.67
C VAL A 277 26.05 -28.07 -33.66
N ASN A 278 26.85 -28.97 -34.24
CA ASN A 278 26.36 -29.97 -35.20
C ASN A 278 25.38 -30.96 -34.58
N CYS A 279 25.62 -31.38 -33.35
CA CYS A 279 24.71 -32.24 -32.60
C CYS A 279 23.45 -31.50 -32.08
N LYS A 280 23.33 -30.19 -32.34
CA LYS A 280 22.23 -29.32 -31.88
C LYS A 280 22.07 -29.32 -30.36
N ILE A 281 23.19 -29.34 -29.65
CA ILE A 281 23.20 -29.31 -28.18
C ILE A 281 23.24 -27.85 -27.74
N ASN A 282 22.13 -27.37 -27.21
CA ASN A 282 21.91 -25.98 -26.80
C ASN A 282 21.76 -25.81 -25.27
N SER A 283 21.71 -26.90 -24.51
CA SER A 283 21.63 -26.89 -23.05
C SER A 283 22.36 -28.09 -22.47
N MET A 284 22.88 -27.93 -21.26
CA MET A 284 23.48 -28.97 -20.42
C MET A 284 22.81 -28.96 -19.04
N TRP A 285 23.09 -29.96 -18.22
CA TRP A 285 22.47 -30.12 -16.91
C TRP A 285 23.47 -30.61 -15.86
N ILE A 286 23.12 -30.44 -14.59
CA ILE A 286 23.85 -31.04 -13.48
C ILE A 286 23.59 -32.55 -13.49
N GLN A 287 24.63 -33.36 -13.41
CA GLN A 287 24.49 -34.81 -13.25
C GLN A 287 24.25 -35.14 -11.77
N GLN A 288 23.32 -36.05 -11.48
CA GLN A 288 22.96 -36.48 -10.13
C GLN A 288 24.22 -36.90 -9.33
N GLU A 289 24.35 -36.40 -8.10
CA GLU A 289 25.37 -36.80 -7.13
C GLU A 289 24.74 -36.98 -5.75
N ALA A 290 25.38 -37.77 -4.89
CA ALA A 290 24.93 -38.00 -3.51
C ALA A 290 24.68 -36.71 -2.71
N ASP A 291 25.43 -35.64 -2.99
CA ASP A 291 25.27 -34.35 -2.32
C ASP A 291 24.04 -33.55 -2.79
N LEU A 292 23.32 -34.04 -3.81
CA LEU A 292 22.05 -33.49 -4.33
C LEU A 292 20.94 -34.55 -4.37
N ASP A 293 21.12 -35.71 -3.73
CA ASP A 293 20.04 -36.69 -3.61
C ASP A 293 18.94 -36.15 -2.69
N GLY A 294 17.68 -36.27 -3.14
CA GLY A 294 16.50 -35.76 -2.42
C GLY A 294 16.51 -34.25 -2.25
N TRP A 295 17.12 -33.50 -3.17
CA TRP A 295 17.29 -32.05 -3.07
C TRP A 295 15.95 -31.31 -2.94
N GLU A 296 14.86 -31.89 -3.43
CA GLU A 296 13.50 -31.36 -3.37
C GLU A 296 13.00 -31.13 -1.94
N ASP A 297 13.43 -31.99 -1.01
CA ASP A 297 12.96 -31.99 0.38
C ASP A 297 13.97 -31.37 1.36
N ARG A 298 15.09 -30.84 0.87
CA ARG A 298 16.14 -30.26 1.73
C ARG A 298 15.98 -28.77 1.88
N SER A 299 16.31 -28.28 3.08
CA SER A 299 16.42 -26.85 3.36
C SER A 299 17.69 -26.27 2.73
N GLU A 300 17.56 -25.11 2.12
CA GLU A 300 18.63 -24.31 1.57
C GLU A 300 19.47 -23.69 2.72
N GLN A 301 20.80 -23.84 2.68
CA GLN A 301 21.73 -23.57 3.77
C GLN A 301 22.23 -22.12 3.77
N VAL A 302 21.32 -21.15 3.85
CA VAL A 302 21.62 -19.70 3.93
C VAL A 302 20.71 -19.00 4.94
N ASP A 303 21.06 -17.77 5.36
CA ASP A 303 20.27 -17.00 6.33
C ASP A 303 19.14 -16.19 5.68
N ALA A 304 19.19 -16.01 4.36
CA ALA A 304 18.18 -15.30 3.59
C ALA A 304 18.20 -15.71 2.12
N LEU A 305 17.02 -15.76 1.51
CA LEU A 305 16.82 -16.14 0.12
C LEU A 305 15.98 -15.08 -0.58
N MET A 306 16.35 -14.71 -1.81
CA MET A 306 15.51 -13.93 -2.71
C MET A 306 15.24 -14.76 -3.95
N VAL A 307 13.97 -14.84 -4.37
CA VAL A 307 13.54 -15.59 -5.56
C VAL A 307 12.84 -14.63 -6.50
N SER A 308 13.19 -14.66 -7.79
CA SER A 308 12.51 -13.83 -8.79
C SER A 308 11.82 -14.64 -9.87
N ASP A 309 10.87 -13.98 -10.50
CA ASP A 309 10.18 -14.41 -11.70
C ASP A 309 10.03 -13.18 -12.63
N VAL A 310 9.66 -13.39 -13.90
CA VAL A 310 9.25 -12.33 -14.81
C VAL A 310 7.91 -12.65 -15.45
N GLU A 311 7.25 -11.64 -16.02
CA GLU A 311 5.90 -11.79 -16.60
C GLU A 311 5.78 -12.94 -17.63
N TYR A 312 6.85 -13.19 -18.40
CA TYR A 312 6.82 -14.11 -19.51
C TYR A 312 8.16 -14.85 -19.69
N GLU A 313 8.49 -15.70 -18.72
CA GLU A 313 9.71 -16.51 -18.68
C GLU A 313 9.82 -17.48 -19.87
N SER A 314 8.70 -18.09 -20.25
CA SER A 314 8.66 -19.11 -21.31
C SER A 314 8.98 -18.59 -22.71
N ALA A 315 9.19 -17.27 -22.85
CA ALA A 315 9.67 -16.62 -24.07
C ALA A 315 10.87 -17.33 -24.71
N ILE A 316 11.78 -17.87 -23.88
CA ILE A 316 12.99 -18.56 -24.36
C ILE A 316 12.69 -19.84 -25.16
N TRP A 317 11.52 -20.45 -24.97
CA TRP A 317 11.06 -21.61 -25.76
C TRP A 317 10.08 -21.26 -26.87
N ARG A 318 9.68 -19.98 -27.00
CA ARG A 318 8.70 -19.54 -28.02
C ARG A 318 9.05 -20.03 -29.41
N ASN A 319 10.30 -19.86 -29.85
CA ASN A 319 10.74 -20.30 -31.18
C ASN A 319 10.62 -21.81 -31.39
N GLY A 320 10.81 -22.61 -30.34
CA GLY A 320 10.66 -24.06 -30.40
C GLY A 320 9.20 -24.48 -30.42
N VAL A 321 8.35 -23.87 -29.58
CA VAL A 321 6.91 -24.13 -29.53
C VAL A 321 6.22 -23.69 -30.82
N GLU A 322 6.63 -22.59 -31.43
CA GLU A 322 6.07 -22.09 -32.69
C GLU A 322 6.25 -23.05 -33.86
N GLN A 323 7.24 -23.93 -33.81
CA GLN A 323 7.50 -24.94 -34.84
C GLN A 323 6.68 -26.21 -34.68
N LYS A 324 5.92 -26.36 -33.58
CA LYS A 324 5.16 -27.56 -33.26
C LYS A 324 3.72 -27.51 -33.74
N ALA A 325 3.24 -28.64 -34.29
CA ALA A 325 1.82 -28.85 -34.55
C ALA A 325 1.07 -29.09 -33.23
N PRO A 326 -0.23 -28.76 -33.14
CA PRO A 326 -1.01 -28.95 -31.92
C PRO A 326 -1.04 -30.40 -31.42
N GLU A 327 -1.04 -31.38 -32.33
CA GLU A 327 -0.95 -32.79 -31.99
C GLU A 327 0.35 -33.13 -31.26
N GLU A 328 1.48 -32.59 -31.72
CA GLU A 328 2.77 -32.78 -31.06
C GLU A 328 2.78 -32.12 -29.68
N ILE A 329 2.16 -30.93 -29.54
CA ILE A 329 2.03 -30.26 -28.23
C ILE A 329 1.22 -31.13 -27.26
N MET A 330 0.09 -31.67 -27.71
CA MET A 330 -0.74 -32.57 -26.89
C MET A 330 -0.02 -33.88 -26.53
N GLU A 331 0.76 -34.44 -27.46
CA GLU A 331 1.59 -35.62 -27.19
C GLU A 331 2.66 -35.33 -26.13
N VAL A 332 3.31 -34.17 -26.21
CA VAL A 332 4.28 -33.73 -25.20
C VAL A 332 3.62 -33.52 -23.84
N VAL A 333 2.51 -32.78 -23.77
CA VAL A 333 1.79 -32.55 -22.50
C VAL A 333 1.30 -33.86 -21.89
N SER A 334 0.79 -34.80 -22.70
CA SER A 334 0.37 -36.12 -22.22
C SER A 334 1.53 -37.00 -21.76
N THR A 335 2.70 -36.87 -22.37
CA THR A 335 3.90 -37.60 -21.95
C THR A 335 4.45 -37.09 -20.62
N PHE A 336 4.47 -35.77 -20.40
CA PHE A 336 4.99 -35.18 -19.16
C PHE A 336 3.98 -35.22 -18.00
N TYR A 337 2.69 -35.23 -18.30
CA TYR A 337 1.61 -35.17 -17.30
C TYR A 337 0.54 -36.26 -17.51
N PRO A 338 0.91 -37.56 -17.55
CA PRO A 338 0.03 -38.63 -18.01
C PRO A 338 -1.30 -38.73 -17.25
N ASP A 339 -1.31 -38.38 -15.96
CA ASP A 339 -2.50 -38.49 -15.09
C ASP A 339 -3.41 -37.26 -15.14
N SER A 340 -2.92 -36.11 -15.64
CA SER A 340 -3.61 -34.83 -15.58
C SER A 340 -3.66 -34.07 -16.90
N TRP A 341 -3.12 -34.64 -17.99
CA TRP A 341 -2.93 -33.91 -19.24
C TRP A 341 -4.24 -33.44 -19.87
N GLN A 342 -5.35 -34.17 -19.75
CA GLN A 342 -6.63 -33.70 -20.31
C GLN A 342 -7.09 -32.43 -19.59
N LYS A 343 -6.96 -32.40 -18.26
CA LYS A 343 -7.33 -31.24 -17.43
C LYS A 343 -6.41 -30.05 -17.69
N LEU A 344 -5.11 -30.30 -17.85
CA LEU A 344 -4.14 -29.26 -18.23
C LEU A 344 -4.42 -28.74 -19.65
N ALA A 345 -4.70 -29.62 -20.61
CA ALA A 345 -5.04 -29.22 -21.96
C ALA A 345 -6.31 -28.35 -21.99
N GLU A 346 -7.33 -28.68 -21.19
CA GLU A 346 -8.53 -27.86 -21.04
C GLU A 346 -8.22 -26.50 -20.39
N LEU A 347 -7.53 -26.50 -19.24
CA LEU A 347 -7.23 -25.29 -18.48
C LEU A 347 -6.41 -24.27 -19.28
N TYR A 348 -5.44 -24.76 -20.07
CA TYR A 348 -4.54 -23.93 -20.88
C TYR A 348 -4.99 -23.81 -22.34
N ASN A 349 -6.22 -24.22 -22.68
CA ASN A 349 -6.81 -24.10 -24.02
C ASN A 349 -5.96 -24.75 -25.14
N ILE A 350 -5.38 -25.91 -24.88
CA ILE A 350 -4.64 -26.73 -25.84
C ILE A 350 -5.60 -27.68 -26.54
N HIS A 351 -5.92 -27.36 -27.80
CA HIS A 351 -6.82 -28.14 -28.64
C HIS A 351 -6.20 -28.47 -29.99
N ARG A 352 -6.55 -29.63 -30.53
CA ARG A 352 -6.04 -30.12 -31.82
C ARG A 352 -6.31 -29.16 -32.98
N ASP A 353 -7.48 -28.55 -32.98
CA ASP A 353 -8.01 -27.67 -34.04
C ASP A 353 -7.72 -26.17 -33.80
N ARG A 354 -6.99 -25.81 -32.74
CA ARG A 354 -6.69 -24.40 -32.40
C ARG A 354 -5.19 -24.12 -32.28
N PRO A 355 -4.47 -23.99 -33.41
CA PRO A 355 -3.01 -23.91 -33.41
C PRO A 355 -2.41 -22.77 -32.58
N VAL A 356 -2.96 -21.56 -32.68
CA VAL A 356 -2.46 -20.40 -31.93
C VAL A 356 -2.70 -20.59 -30.42
N SER A 357 -3.91 -21.01 -30.05
CA SER A 357 -4.28 -21.25 -28.65
C SER A 357 -3.39 -22.31 -28.01
N SER A 358 -3.14 -23.42 -28.71
CA SER A 358 -2.31 -24.53 -28.21
C SER A 358 -0.86 -24.13 -28.01
N LYS A 359 -0.32 -23.27 -28.86
CA LYS A 359 1.05 -22.75 -28.71
C LYS A 359 1.18 -21.81 -27.51
N LEU A 360 0.22 -20.91 -27.33
CA LEU A 360 0.18 -20.02 -26.16
C LEU A 360 -0.02 -20.81 -24.88
N GLY A 361 -0.98 -21.74 -24.86
CA GLY A 361 -1.22 -22.64 -23.74
C GLY A 361 -0.01 -23.48 -23.36
N ALA A 362 0.76 -23.98 -24.34
CA ALA A 362 2.00 -24.68 -24.07
C ALA A 362 3.05 -23.78 -23.40
N LEU A 363 3.16 -22.52 -23.83
CA LEU A 363 4.06 -21.55 -23.23
C LEU A 363 3.63 -21.17 -21.81
N ASP A 364 2.33 -21.06 -21.55
CA ASP A 364 1.78 -20.81 -20.22
C ASP A 364 2.02 -22.01 -19.28
N ILE A 365 1.80 -23.26 -19.73
CA ILE A 365 2.15 -24.46 -18.96
C ILE A 365 3.64 -24.47 -18.61
N ILE A 366 4.51 -24.18 -19.58
CA ILE A 366 5.95 -24.14 -19.35
C ILE A 366 6.31 -23.05 -18.33
N ASN A 367 5.71 -21.86 -18.46
CA ASN A 367 5.92 -20.75 -17.53
C ASN A 367 5.58 -21.18 -16.09
N ASP A 368 4.38 -21.71 -15.91
CA ASP A 368 3.88 -22.09 -14.59
C ASP A 368 4.69 -23.25 -13.99
N THR A 369 4.98 -24.28 -14.78
CA THR A 369 5.60 -25.51 -14.26
C THR A 369 7.12 -25.41 -14.07
N ARG A 370 7.80 -24.48 -14.75
CA ARG A 370 9.26 -24.32 -14.66
C ARG A 370 9.72 -23.11 -13.87
N PHE A 371 8.88 -22.09 -13.71
CA PHE A 371 9.25 -20.85 -13.03
C PHE A 371 8.27 -20.48 -11.92
N ALA A 372 7.02 -20.14 -12.27
CA ALA A 372 6.09 -19.53 -11.32
C ALA A 372 5.76 -20.46 -10.15
N PHE A 373 5.41 -21.72 -10.42
CA PHE A 373 5.10 -22.69 -9.36
C PHE A 373 6.33 -23.05 -8.52
N PRO A 374 7.51 -23.37 -9.10
CA PRO A 374 8.73 -23.54 -8.30
C PRO A 374 9.11 -22.34 -7.44
N ALA A 375 9.00 -21.11 -7.97
CA ALA A 375 9.29 -19.90 -7.21
C ALA A 375 8.33 -19.74 -6.01
N PHE A 376 7.06 -20.02 -6.23
CA PHE A 376 6.04 -20.08 -5.18
C PHE A 376 6.35 -21.18 -4.16
N ASP A 377 6.63 -22.42 -4.60
CA ASP A 377 6.87 -23.56 -3.72
C ASP A 377 8.11 -23.36 -2.81
N ILE A 378 9.23 -22.92 -3.39
CA ILE A 378 10.44 -22.57 -2.61
C ILE A 378 10.10 -21.49 -1.57
N SER A 379 9.36 -20.46 -1.98
CA SER A 379 8.99 -19.35 -1.09
C SER A 379 8.09 -19.82 0.05
N GLU A 380 7.10 -20.67 -0.23
CA GLU A 380 6.18 -21.23 0.77
C GLU A 380 6.86 -22.19 1.73
N ARG A 381 7.81 -23.01 1.26
CA ARG A 381 8.64 -23.86 2.13
C ARG A 381 9.43 -23.00 3.12
N TRP A 382 10.07 -21.92 2.63
CA TRP A 382 10.82 -21.00 3.48
C TRP A 382 9.95 -20.26 4.51
N ARG A 383 8.72 -19.87 4.16
CA ARG A 383 7.80 -19.16 5.09
C ARG A 383 7.39 -19.98 6.30
N LYS A 384 7.39 -21.31 6.19
CA LYS A 384 6.97 -22.22 7.27
C LYS A 384 8.02 -22.38 8.38
N GLU A 385 9.25 -21.92 8.17
CA GLU A 385 10.35 -22.04 9.13
C GLU A 385 10.55 -20.72 9.90
N ASP A 386 10.39 -20.75 11.23
CA ASP A 386 10.24 -19.60 12.15
C ASP A 386 11.40 -18.57 12.19
N ASN A 387 12.46 -18.72 11.40
CA ASN A 387 13.61 -17.79 11.35
C ASN A 387 14.10 -17.47 9.94
N ASN A 388 13.41 -17.92 8.90
CA ASN A 388 13.85 -17.75 7.52
C ASN A 388 13.45 -16.38 6.97
N ARG A 389 14.37 -15.74 6.24
CA ARG A 389 14.12 -14.47 5.54
C ARG A 389 14.02 -14.72 4.05
N ILE A 390 12.80 -14.78 3.54
CA ILE A 390 12.51 -14.95 2.12
C ILE A 390 12.01 -13.64 1.50
N TYR A 391 12.48 -13.34 0.30
CA TYR A 391 12.06 -12.21 -0.52
C TYR A 391 11.62 -12.74 -1.89
N GLN A 392 10.54 -12.20 -2.44
CA GLN A 392 10.08 -12.55 -3.78
C GLN A 392 9.80 -11.28 -4.59
N TYR A 393 10.14 -11.29 -5.88
CA TYR A 393 9.77 -10.21 -6.79
C TYR A 393 9.46 -10.70 -8.20
N ILE A 394 8.67 -9.93 -8.94
CA ILE A 394 8.29 -10.19 -10.33
C ILE A 394 8.68 -8.98 -11.17
N VAL A 395 9.36 -9.19 -12.29
CA VAL A 395 9.62 -8.12 -13.27
C VAL A 395 8.60 -8.17 -14.38
N ASP A 396 7.80 -7.11 -14.51
CA ASP A 396 6.79 -6.92 -15.56
C ASP A 396 7.12 -5.75 -16.51
N GLU A 397 8.26 -5.08 -16.31
CA GLU A 397 8.73 -4.04 -17.22
C GLU A 397 9.13 -4.65 -18.57
N ALA A 398 8.41 -4.26 -19.61
CA ALA A 398 8.62 -4.77 -20.94
C ALA A 398 9.99 -4.36 -21.53
N ASN A 399 10.46 -5.11 -22.51
CA ASN A 399 11.67 -4.78 -23.25
C ASN A 399 11.67 -3.30 -23.71
N PRO A 400 12.67 -2.47 -23.31
CA PRO A 400 12.66 -1.02 -23.56
C PRO A 400 12.63 -0.62 -25.04
N TRP A 401 13.14 -1.49 -25.93
CA TRP A 401 13.19 -1.23 -27.38
C TRP A 401 12.05 -1.91 -28.13
N GLN A 402 11.54 -3.04 -27.63
CA GLN A 402 10.48 -3.80 -28.27
C GLN A 402 9.43 -4.26 -27.26
N ALA A 403 8.53 -3.36 -26.85
CA ALA A 403 7.52 -3.65 -25.84
C ALA A 403 6.62 -4.88 -26.16
N SER A 404 6.42 -5.21 -27.44
CA SER A 404 5.69 -6.41 -27.86
C SER A 404 6.40 -7.74 -27.51
N SER A 405 7.68 -7.68 -27.14
CA SER A 405 8.41 -8.81 -26.57
C SER A 405 8.12 -9.03 -25.08
N ARG A 406 7.36 -8.13 -24.42
CA ARG A 406 6.98 -8.18 -23.00
C ARG A 406 8.20 -8.18 -22.06
N ALA A 407 7.97 -8.33 -20.76
CA ALA A 407 9.04 -8.65 -19.82
C ALA A 407 9.39 -10.12 -19.95
N HIS A 408 10.66 -10.45 -20.14
CA HIS A 408 11.07 -11.84 -20.32
C HIS A 408 12.46 -12.09 -19.76
N HIS A 409 12.75 -13.38 -19.58
CA HIS A 409 13.88 -14.04 -18.90
C HIS A 409 15.27 -13.38 -18.95
N ALA A 410 15.53 -12.51 -19.92
CA ALA A 410 16.85 -11.95 -20.18
C ALA A 410 16.88 -10.40 -20.12
N VAL A 411 15.71 -9.76 -20.08
CA VAL A 411 15.55 -8.30 -20.08
C VAL A 411 15.77 -7.71 -18.69
N ASP A 412 15.51 -8.48 -17.63
CA ASP A 412 15.72 -8.06 -16.25
C ASP A 412 17.20 -7.77 -15.92
N LEU A 413 18.14 -8.48 -16.56
CA LEU A 413 19.58 -8.20 -16.44
C LEU A 413 19.96 -6.77 -16.85
N ILE A 414 19.30 -6.25 -17.88
CA ILE A 414 19.49 -4.88 -18.37
C ILE A 414 19.09 -3.86 -17.30
N PHE A 415 18.01 -4.14 -16.57
CA PHE A 415 17.54 -3.30 -15.48
C PHE A 415 18.43 -3.43 -14.25
N LEU A 416 18.83 -4.65 -13.88
CA LEU A 416 19.66 -4.92 -12.72
C LEU A 416 21.04 -4.26 -12.84
N PHE A 417 21.79 -4.54 -13.90
CA PHE A 417 23.15 -4.02 -14.04
C PHE A 417 23.18 -2.57 -14.56
N GLY A 418 22.16 -2.15 -15.33
CA GLY A 418 22.03 -0.77 -15.79
C GLY A 418 23.17 -0.30 -16.71
N GLY A 419 23.91 -1.22 -17.33
CA GLY A 419 25.07 -0.88 -18.17
C GLY A 419 24.73 -0.39 -19.59
N VAL A 420 23.43 -0.33 -19.93
CA VAL A 420 22.92 0.25 -21.18
C VAL A 420 22.12 1.51 -20.87
N ASP A 421 22.22 2.52 -21.73
CA ASP A 421 21.50 3.78 -21.59
C ASP A 421 19.99 3.56 -21.78
N LEU A 422 19.20 3.75 -20.71
CA LEU A 422 17.74 3.68 -20.71
C LEU A 422 17.08 5.06 -20.54
N SER A 423 17.83 6.16 -20.65
CA SER A 423 17.31 7.53 -20.46
C SER A 423 16.16 7.88 -21.42
N PHE A 424 16.11 7.25 -22.60
CA PHE A 424 15.03 7.39 -23.58
C PHE A 424 13.72 6.71 -23.15
N LYS A 425 13.74 5.88 -22.11
CA LYS A 425 12.58 5.21 -21.48
C LYS A 425 12.61 5.41 -19.96
N PRO A 426 12.11 6.55 -19.48
CA PRO A 426 12.15 6.89 -18.05
C PRO A 426 11.47 5.88 -17.11
N GLY A 427 10.48 5.11 -17.60
CA GLY A 427 9.87 4.00 -16.85
C GLY A 427 10.88 2.89 -16.55
N ALA A 428 11.49 2.33 -17.60
CA ALA A 428 12.54 1.35 -17.52
C ALA A 428 13.75 1.79 -16.67
N GLU A 429 14.20 3.04 -16.81
CA GLU A 429 15.28 3.59 -15.96
C GLU A 429 14.91 3.58 -14.47
N ARG A 430 13.68 4.01 -14.14
CA ARG A 430 13.18 3.96 -12.74
C ARG A 430 13.10 2.52 -12.24
N VAL A 431 12.58 1.59 -13.02
CA VAL A 431 12.51 0.16 -12.65
C VAL A 431 13.90 -0.38 -12.38
N GLY A 432 14.88 -0.10 -13.25
CA GLY A 432 16.27 -0.50 -13.03
C GLY A 432 16.88 0.09 -11.76
N GLY A 433 16.65 1.38 -11.49
CA GLY A 433 17.06 2.02 -10.24
C GLY A 433 16.48 1.31 -9.03
N HIS A 434 15.17 1.08 -9.02
CA HIS A 434 14.51 0.41 -7.89
C HIS A 434 14.93 -1.06 -7.73
N MET A 435 15.18 -1.78 -8.82
CA MET A 435 15.68 -3.16 -8.77
C MET A 435 17.05 -3.24 -8.12
N ARG A 436 17.97 -2.35 -8.50
CA ARG A 436 19.27 -2.22 -7.83
C ARG A 436 19.10 -1.92 -6.35
N GLU A 437 18.20 -1.01 -5.99
CA GLU A 437 17.97 -0.66 -4.59
C GLU A 437 17.41 -1.83 -3.76
N ALA A 438 16.46 -2.58 -4.29
CA ALA A 438 15.92 -3.77 -3.64
C ALA A 438 17.01 -4.83 -3.37
N TRP A 439 17.87 -5.07 -4.37
CA TRP A 439 19.01 -5.98 -4.21
C TRP A 439 20.01 -5.47 -3.18
N MET A 440 20.32 -4.17 -3.14
CA MET A 440 21.19 -3.58 -2.11
C MET A 440 20.62 -3.73 -0.70
N ILE A 441 19.31 -3.52 -0.53
CA ILE A 441 18.64 -3.68 0.77
C ILE A 441 18.75 -5.14 1.25
N PHE A 442 18.52 -6.10 0.36
CA PHE A 442 18.67 -7.53 0.67
C PHE A 442 20.10 -7.88 1.11
N MET A 443 21.09 -7.43 0.35
CA MET A 443 22.51 -7.69 0.63
C MET A 443 23.00 -7.05 1.94
N THR A 444 22.55 -5.82 2.23
CA THR A 444 23.02 -5.04 3.39
C THR A 444 22.34 -5.43 4.70
N ARG A 445 21.31 -6.30 4.66
CA ARG A 445 20.51 -6.71 5.83
C ARG A 445 19.90 -5.55 6.63
N LEU A 446 19.78 -4.36 6.03
CA LEU A 446 19.21 -3.15 6.64
C LEU A 446 17.68 -3.28 6.73
N SER A 447 17.19 -4.06 7.70
CA SER A 447 15.76 -4.21 7.95
C SER A 447 15.20 -3.03 8.75
N HIS A 448 14.97 -1.88 8.09
CA HIS A 448 14.05 -0.81 8.56
C HIS A 448 13.34 -0.05 7.43
N TYR A 449 13.61 -0.33 6.14
CA TYR A 449 12.84 0.26 5.04
C TYR A 449 11.61 -0.58 4.73
N THR A 450 10.44 -0.03 5.04
CA THR A 450 9.14 -0.47 4.53
C THR A 450 9.15 -0.31 3.02
N ILE A 451 9.25 -1.41 2.26
CA ILE A 451 9.01 -1.39 0.82
C ILE A 451 7.57 -0.91 0.61
N MET A 452 7.42 0.20 -0.13
CA MET A 452 6.14 0.86 -0.34
C MET A 452 5.15 -0.06 -1.06
N ALA A 453 3.95 -0.21 -0.50
CA ALA A 453 2.84 -0.88 -1.16
C ALA A 453 2.43 -0.07 -2.42
N GLY A 454 2.57 -0.67 -3.60
CA GLY A 454 2.38 -0.04 -4.91
C GLY A 454 3.52 -0.28 -5.91
N HIS A 455 4.57 -1.00 -5.50
CA HIS A 455 5.79 -1.22 -6.28
C HIS A 455 5.80 -2.59 -6.98
N PRO A 456 6.41 -2.77 -8.19
CA PRO A 456 6.65 -4.08 -8.82
C PRO A 456 7.48 -5.07 -7.97
N PHE A 457 7.99 -4.65 -6.81
CA PHE A 457 8.40 -5.56 -5.75
C PHE A 457 7.16 -5.92 -4.93
N ALA A 458 6.33 -6.81 -5.47
CA ALA A 458 5.30 -7.48 -4.70
C ALA A 458 5.98 -8.45 -3.73
N THR A 459 6.57 -7.91 -2.66
CA THR A 459 6.82 -8.70 -1.47
C THR A 459 5.47 -9.07 -0.91
N SER A 460 4.99 -10.28 -1.18
CA SER A 460 4.07 -10.94 -0.27
C SER A 460 4.88 -11.38 0.96
N PHE A 461 5.34 -10.41 1.75
CA PHE A 461 5.31 -10.69 3.17
C PHE A 461 3.82 -10.84 3.45
N GLU A 462 3.36 -12.05 3.80
CA GLU A 462 2.47 -12.07 4.97
C GLU A 462 3.32 -11.43 6.05
N ALA A 463 3.23 -10.10 6.12
CA ALA A 463 3.61 -9.38 7.29
C ALA A 463 2.95 -10.19 8.38
N ASP A 464 3.71 -10.62 9.38
CA ASP A 464 3.12 -10.88 10.68
C ASP A 464 2.28 -9.65 10.99
N THR A 465 0.99 -9.68 10.65
CA THR A 465 0.10 -8.52 10.74
C THR A 465 -0.11 -8.21 12.21
N GLY A 466 0.27 -9.15 13.09
CA GLY A 466 -0.19 -9.26 14.45
C GLY A 466 -1.59 -9.86 14.51
N TYR A 467 -2.19 -10.30 13.40
CA TYR A 467 -3.53 -10.87 13.30
C TYR A 467 -3.51 -12.28 12.70
N VAL A 468 -4.35 -13.18 13.22
CA VAL A 468 -4.65 -14.51 12.69
C VAL A 468 -6.16 -14.63 12.63
N ASP A 469 -6.69 -15.06 11.48
CA ASP A 469 -8.13 -15.11 11.20
C ASP A 469 -8.85 -13.77 11.49
N GLY A 470 -8.21 -12.65 11.12
CA GLY A 470 -8.71 -11.29 11.36
C GLY A 470 -8.67 -10.83 12.82
N LYS A 471 -8.19 -11.65 13.76
CA LYS A 471 -8.10 -11.30 15.19
C LYS A 471 -6.67 -11.11 15.63
N ARG A 472 -6.42 -10.08 16.43
CA ARG A 472 -5.08 -9.78 16.95
C ARG A 472 -4.57 -10.89 17.87
N VAL A 473 -3.34 -11.35 17.65
CA VAL A 473 -2.67 -12.42 18.41
C VAL A 473 -1.32 -12.01 19.01
N LYS A 474 -0.74 -10.86 18.62
CA LYS A 474 0.54 -10.38 19.17
C LYS A 474 0.42 -9.06 19.94
N ASN A 475 1.17 -8.99 21.04
CA ASN A 475 1.36 -7.77 21.81
C ASN A 475 2.43 -6.91 21.13
N GLY A 476 2.01 -5.79 20.55
CA GLY A 476 2.88 -4.83 19.84
C GLY A 476 2.09 -3.74 19.12
N SER A 477 2.70 -2.58 18.85
CA SER A 477 2.00 -1.40 18.28
C SER A 477 1.81 -1.44 16.76
N LYS A 478 1.74 -2.63 16.14
CA LYS A 478 1.61 -2.77 14.69
C LYS A 478 0.15 -2.67 14.27
N TYR A 479 -0.17 -1.69 13.44
CA TYR A 479 -1.51 -1.52 12.88
C TYR A 479 -1.74 -2.48 11.70
N PRO A 480 -3.00 -2.87 11.44
CA PRO A 480 -3.37 -3.66 10.27
C PRO A 480 -2.85 -3.07 8.97
N ASN A 481 -2.56 -3.94 8.01
CA ASN A 481 -2.13 -3.55 6.67
C ASN A 481 -3.34 -3.39 5.73
N THR A 482 -4.46 -2.81 6.21
CA THR A 482 -5.72 -2.64 5.45
C THR A 482 -5.91 -1.18 4.98
N PRO A 483 -6.82 -0.90 4.02
CA PRO A 483 -7.04 0.46 3.52
C PRO A 483 -7.40 1.51 4.58
N PHE A 484 -7.98 1.11 5.73
CA PHE A 484 -8.35 2.02 6.81
C PHE A 484 -7.18 2.46 7.71
N PHE A 485 -5.98 1.89 7.51
CA PHE A 485 -4.78 2.17 8.29
C PHE A 485 -3.57 2.58 7.42
N LYS A 486 -3.79 2.91 6.14
CA LYS A 486 -2.74 3.34 5.19
C LYS A 486 -3.05 4.67 4.53
N GLY A 487 -2.04 5.26 3.88
CA GLY A 487 -2.17 6.49 3.10
C GLY A 487 -2.74 7.63 3.95
N ALA A 488 -3.77 8.32 3.44
CA ALA A 488 -4.45 9.38 4.17
C ALA A 488 -5.09 8.91 5.50
N LEU A 489 -5.38 7.62 5.65
CA LEU A 489 -5.91 7.00 6.87
C LEU A 489 -4.84 6.29 7.70
N GLN A 490 -3.56 6.54 7.46
CA GLN A 490 -2.51 6.06 8.36
C GLN A 490 -2.65 6.73 9.75
N PRO A 491 -2.51 6.01 10.88
CA PRO A 491 -2.55 6.60 12.23
C PRO A 491 -1.58 7.78 12.37
N SER A 492 -2.02 8.85 13.04
CA SER A 492 -1.17 10.02 13.32
C SER A 492 -0.81 10.04 14.81
N ARG A 493 -1.83 10.17 15.67
CA ARG A 493 -1.75 10.12 17.14
C ARG A 493 -0.92 11.25 17.77
N ILE A 494 -0.72 12.33 17.02
CA ILE A 494 0.06 13.48 17.47
C ILE A 494 -0.86 14.44 18.22
N GLU A 495 -0.55 14.66 19.50
CA GLU A 495 -1.04 15.81 20.26
C GLU A 495 0.06 16.89 20.25
N CYS A 496 -0.26 18.10 19.81
CA CYS A 496 0.73 19.17 19.68
C CYS A 496 0.12 20.56 19.75
N ASP A 497 1.01 21.55 19.78
CA ASP A 497 0.73 22.97 19.71
C ASP A 497 1.72 23.58 18.73
N VAL A 498 1.25 24.46 17.86
CA VAL A 498 2.06 25.26 16.95
C VAL A 498 1.57 26.68 17.04
N VAL A 499 2.46 27.59 17.38
CA VAL A 499 2.17 29.03 17.49
C VAL A 499 2.75 29.72 16.27
N GLU A 500 2.02 30.68 15.72
CA GLU A 500 2.41 31.43 14.52
C GLU A 500 2.70 30.53 13.32
N LEU A 501 1.65 29.89 12.78
CA LEU A 501 1.76 29.08 11.58
C LEU A 501 2.22 29.91 10.37
N GLU A 502 2.99 29.27 9.49
CA GLU A 502 3.38 29.85 8.21
C GLU A 502 2.14 30.09 7.34
N THR A 503 2.05 31.26 6.71
CA THR A 503 0.91 31.63 5.86
C THR A 503 1.35 32.19 4.51
N SER A 504 0.52 31.99 3.50
CA SER A 504 0.61 32.60 2.18
C SER A 504 -0.67 33.35 1.86
N GLY A 505 -0.58 34.43 1.07
CA GLY A 505 -1.73 35.27 0.75
C GLY A 505 -2.12 36.19 1.91
N ASN A 506 -3.41 36.52 2.01
CA ASN A 506 -3.94 37.43 3.02
C ASN A 506 -4.93 36.70 3.94
N ILE A 507 -4.53 36.51 5.21
CA ILE A 507 -5.44 36.06 6.27
C ILE A 507 -6.30 37.25 6.69
N PRO A 508 -7.64 37.21 6.52
CA PRO A 508 -8.51 38.31 6.89
C PRO A 508 -8.41 38.62 8.39
N LYS A 509 -8.15 39.88 8.73
CA LYS A 509 -7.93 40.31 10.13
C LYS A 509 -9.21 40.34 10.96
N ASP A 510 -10.35 40.30 10.30
CA ASP A 510 -11.68 40.28 10.89
C ASP A 510 -12.18 38.86 11.22
N ILE A 511 -11.43 37.81 10.86
CA ILE A 511 -11.65 36.48 11.43
C ILE A 511 -11.00 36.45 12.82
N ASN A 512 -11.82 36.43 13.87
CA ASN A 512 -11.40 36.39 15.27
C ASN A 512 -12.15 35.29 16.02
N GLY A 513 -11.62 34.08 15.96
CA GLY A 513 -12.32 32.90 16.44
C GLY A 513 -11.51 31.63 16.23
N THR A 514 -12.10 30.50 16.59
CA THR A 514 -11.44 29.20 16.48
C THR A 514 -12.28 28.25 15.63
N PHE A 515 -11.67 27.68 14.59
CA PHE A 515 -12.22 26.56 13.86
C PHE A 515 -11.84 25.25 14.57
N PHE A 516 -12.83 24.58 15.15
CA PHE A 516 -12.67 23.27 15.77
C PHE A 516 -13.10 22.17 14.81
N ARG A 517 -12.39 21.04 14.83
CA ARG A 517 -12.74 19.86 14.03
C ARG A 517 -12.27 18.58 14.70
N VAL A 518 -12.80 17.42 14.29
CA VAL A 518 -12.42 16.13 14.87
C VAL A 518 -12.11 15.07 13.81
N GLN A 519 -11.03 14.29 14.02
CA GLN A 519 -10.68 13.12 13.22
C GLN A 519 -10.74 11.84 14.07
N PRO A 520 -11.22 10.73 13.51
CA PRO A 520 -10.93 9.40 14.06
C PRO A 520 -9.43 9.11 13.94
N ASP A 521 -8.78 8.77 15.04
CA ASP A 521 -7.34 8.46 15.11
C ASP A 521 -7.06 7.35 16.14
N PRO A 522 -7.05 6.07 15.74
CA PRO A 522 -6.99 4.94 16.67
C PRO A 522 -5.69 4.96 17.48
N ARG A 523 -5.78 5.04 18.80
CA ARG A 523 -4.62 5.14 19.70
C ARG A 523 -3.78 3.87 19.73
N PHE A 524 -4.44 2.72 19.66
CA PHE A 524 -3.84 1.39 19.63
C PHE A 524 -4.28 0.62 18.37
N PRO A 525 -3.51 -0.40 17.94
CA PRO A 525 -3.98 -1.32 16.91
C PRO A 525 -5.27 -2.02 17.36
N PRO A 526 -6.30 -2.11 16.50
CA PRO A 526 -7.60 -2.66 16.85
C PRO A 526 -7.51 -4.16 17.22
N MET A 527 -8.52 -4.69 17.92
CA MET A 527 -8.62 -6.13 18.20
C MET A 527 -8.87 -6.96 16.93
N TYR A 528 -9.50 -6.35 15.91
CA TYR A 528 -9.90 -6.96 14.66
C TYR A 528 -9.26 -6.24 13.48
N GLU A 529 -8.78 -7.00 12.49
CA GLU A 529 -8.02 -6.49 11.35
C GLU A 529 -8.88 -5.64 10.42
N GLU A 530 -10.17 -6.00 10.33
CA GLU A 530 -11.20 -5.39 9.51
C GLU A 530 -11.84 -4.12 10.13
N ASP A 531 -11.28 -3.60 11.23
CA ASP A 531 -11.85 -2.42 11.87
C ASP A 531 -11.85 -1.20 10.94
N VAL A 532 -12.87 -0.35 11.10
CA VAL A 532 -13.18 0.75 10.18
C VAL A 532 -12.68 2.08 10.73
N ASN A 533 -12.45 3.06 9.84
CA ASN A 533 -12.00 4.40 10.23
C ASN A 533 -12.91 5.03 11.31
N PHE A 534 -14.23 4.77 11.26
CA PHE A 534 -15.20 5.33 12.21
C PHE A 534 -15.11 4.78 13.64
N SER A 535 -14.29 3.75 13.89
CA SER A 535 -14.01 3.21 15.23
C SER A 535 -12.82 3.87 15.93
N GLY A 536 -12.04 4.74 15.25
CA GLY A 536 -10.85 5.37 15.83
C GLY A 536 -11.20 6.42 16.90
N ASP A 537 -10.35 6.58 17.91
CA ASP A 537 -10.55 7.56 18.99
C ASP A 537 -10.62 9.00 18.45
N GLY A 538 -11.49 9.84 19.03
CA GLY A 538 -11.65 11.23 18.62
C GLY A 538 -10.41 12.07 18.94
N MET A 539 -9.83 12.69 17.93
CA MET A 539 -8.74 13.67 18.05
C MET A 539 -9.25 15.03 17.56
N VAL A 540 -9.34 16.00 18.47
CA VAL A 540 -9.85 17.34 18.20
C VAL A 540 -8.70 18.28 17.84
N SER A 541 -8.84 19.00 16.73
CA SER A 541 -7.95 20.08 16.32
C SER A 541 -8.66 21.43 16.51
N ALA A 542 -7.93 22.44 16.98
CA ALA A 542 -8.34 23.83 17.06
C ALA A 542 -7.39 24.69 16.22
N ILE A 543 -7.96 25.46 15.30
CA ILE A 543 -7.25 26.40 14.43
C ILE A 543 -7.70 27.80 14.81
N ILE A 544 -6.80 28.54 15.43
CA ILE A 544 -7.13 29.72 16.24
C ILE A 544 -6.71 30.96 15.45
N PHE A 545 -7.68 31.74 14.97
CA PHE A 545 -7.46 32.96 14.21
C PHE A 545 -7.54 34.18 15.11
N ASN A 546 -6.54 35.06 15.02
CA ASN A 546 -6.55 36.34 15.72
C ASN A 546 -5.76 37.39 14.94
N ASN A 547 -6.42 38.45 14.49
CA ASN A 547 -5.79 39.61 13.85
C ASN A 547 -4.86 39.24 12.67
N GLY A 548 -5.23 38.24 11.87
CA GLY A 548 -4.44 37.75 10.74
C GLY A 548 -3.34 36.74 11.09
N HIS A 549 -3.19 36.38 12.37
CA HIS A 549 -2.32 35.30 12.85
C HIS A 549 -3.12 34.02 13.06
N VAL A 550 -2.44 32.86 12.95
CA VAL A 550 -3.08 31.55 13.10
C VAL A 550 -2.22 30.63 13.96
N ASP A 551 -2.80 30.14 15.06
CA ASP A 551 -2.22 29.09 15.90
C ASP A 551 -2.94 27.76 15.70
N PHE A 552 -2.32 26.67 16.14
CA PHE A 552 -2.88 25.32 16.07
C PHE A 552 -2.67 24.54 17.37
N LYS A 553 -3.69 23.78 17.76
CA LYS A 553 -3.65 22.87 18.89
C LYS A 553 -4.41 21.59 18.58
N GLN A 554 -3.94 20.45 19.06
CA GLN A 554 -4.61 19.18 18.86
C GLN A 554 -4.52 18.26 20.09
N ARG A 555 -5.63 17.68 20.52
CA ARG A 555 -5.75 16.80 21.69
C ARG A 555 -6.75 15.67 21.49
N TYR A 556 -6.48 14.52 22.12
CA TYR A 556 -7.43 13.41 22.19
C TYR A 556 -8.62 13.76 23.09
N VAL A 557 -9.81 13.28 22.72
CA VAL A 557 -10.96 13.20 23.62
C VAL A 557 -10.74 12.01 24.53
N GLN A 558 -10.55 12.27 25.82
CA GLN A 558 -10.26 11.23 26.79
C GLN A 558 -11.54 10.57 27.32
N THR A 559 -12.22 9.82 26.45
CA THR A 559 -13.45 9.08 26.77
C THR A 559 -13.24 7.95 27.79
N ASP A 560 -14.32 7.42 28.36
CA ASP A 560 -14.27 6.24 29.24
C ASP A 560 -13.56 5.06 28.55
N ARG A 561 -13.85 4.84 27.25
CA ARG A 561 -13.13 3.89 26.39
C ARG A 561 -11.64 4.22 26.32
N TYR A 562 -11.28 5.46 26.00
CA TYR A 562 -9.90 5.90 25.91
C TYR A 562 -9.13 5.63 27.21
N GLN A 563 -9.74 5.92 28.37
CA GLN A 563 -9.13 5.71 29.68
C GLN A 563 -8.97 4.22 30.01
N ALA A 564 -9.97 3.39 29.69
CA ALA A 564 -9.90 1.95 29.87
C ALA A 564 -8.76 1.34 29.04
N GLU A 565 -8.65 1.69 27.76
CA GLU A 565 -7.55 1.23 26.90
C GLU A 565 -6.19 1.79 27.34
N ALA A 566 -6.14 3.04 27.83
CA ALA A 566 -4.91 3.63 28.37
C ALA A 566 -4.31 2.80 29.50
N LYS A 567 -5.16 2.31 30.40
CA LYS A 567 -4.77 1.53 31.58
C LYS A 567 -4.10 0.21 31.19
N HIS A 568 -4.57 -0.41 30.11
CA HIS A 568 -4.06 -1.69 29.61
C HIS A 568 -3.00 -1.54 28.51
N ARG A 569 -2.88 -0.33 27.93
CA ARG A 569 -1.97 0.00 26.82
C ARG A 569 -2.24 -0.83 25.56
N GLU A 570 -3.50 -1.18 25.33
CA GLU A 570 -3.96 -1.97 24.20
C GLU A 570 -5.43 -1.68 23.89
N ALA A 571 -5.88 -2.04 22.67
CA ALA A 571 -7.29 -1.96 22.31
C ALA A 571 -8.08 -3.03 23.07
N MET A 572 -9.19 -2.63 23.67
CA MET A 572 -10.02 -3.48 24.53
C MET A 572 -11.46 -3.60 24.01
N PHE A 573 -11.84 -2.68 23.14
CA PHE A 573 -13.14 -2.67 22.47
C PHE A 573 -13.00 -3.28 21.07
N GLY A 574 -13.96 -4.11 20.69
CA GLY A 574 -13.97 -4.87 19.46
C GLY A 574 -14.50 -4.06 18.26
N LYS A 575 -15.27 -4.72 17.40
CA LYS A 575 -15.80 -4.14 16.16
C LYS A 575 -16.71 -2.94 16.42
N TYR A 576 -16.80 -2.05 15.41
CA TYR A 576 -17.69 -0.89 15.37
C TYR A 576 -19.10 -1.23 15.88
N ARG A 577 -19.52 -0.55 16.95
CA ARG A 577 -20.85 -0.70 17.60
C ARG A 577 -21.27 -2.15 17.91
N ASN A 578 -20.32 -3.08 18.11
CA ASN A 578 -20.62 -4.45 18.56
C ASN A 578 -20.03 -4.81 19.95
N PRO A 579 -20.78 -4.68 21.06
CA PRO A 579 -20.29 -4.99 22.41
C PRO A 579 -20.04 -6.48 22.66
N PHE A 580 -20.51 -7.39 21.80
CA PHE A 580 -20.26 -8.83 21.90
C PHE A 580 -18.85 -9.23 21.45
N THR A 581 -18.10 -8.28 20.89
CA THR A 581 -16.71 -8.48 20.45
C THR A 581 -15.68 -7.81 21.35
N ASP A 582 -16.13 -7.11 22.40
CA ASP A 582 -15.26 -6.47 23.38
C ASP A 582 -14.59 -7.48 24.30
N ASN A 583 -13.48 -7.08 24.92
CA ASN A 583 -12.88 -7.82 26.01
C ASN A 583 -13.80 -7.81 27.25
N GLU A 584 -13.89 -8.93 27.96
CA GLU A 584 -14.69 -9.05 29.19
C GLU A 584 -14.36 -8.00 30.26
N MET A 585 -13.11 -7.50 30.30
CA MET A 585 -12.67 -6.49 31.28
C MET A 585 -13.28 -5.10 31.05
N VAL A 586 -13.84 -4.82 29.88
CA VAL A 586 -14.45 -3.52 29.55
C VAL A 586 -15.97 -3.59 29.39
N LYS A 587 -16.58 -4.72 29.77
CA LYS A 587 -18.05 -4.83 29.84
C LYS A 587 -18.64 -3.76 30.76
N GLY A 588 -19.70 -3.12 30.30
CA GLY A 588 -20.37 -2.04 31.02
C GLY A 588 -19.67 -0.68 30.92
N ILE A 589 -18.54 -0.56 30.21
CA ILE A 589 -17.90 0.73 29.93
C ILE A 589 -18.53 1.34 28.67
N ILE A 590 -18.78 2.65 28.70
CA ILE A 590 -19.32 3.39 27.55
C ILE A 590 -18.30 3.33 26.40
N ARG A 591 -18.76 2.86 25.23
CA ARG A 591 -17.91 2.48 24.08
C ARG A 591 -17.54 3.63 23.15
N THR A 592 -18.19 4.78 23.33
CA THR A 592 -18.10 5.88 22.40
C THR A 592 -16.69 6.46 22.28
N VAL A 593 -16.37 6.89 21.06
CA VAL A 593 -15.06 7.42 20.68
C VAL A 593 -15.08 8.93 20.47
N SER A 594 -16.26 9.58 20.52
CA SER A 594 -16.42 11.04 20.36
C SER A 594 -15.68 11.62 19.15
N ASN A 595 -15.74 10.92 18.00
CA ASN A 595 -14.90 11.21 16.83
C ASN A 595 -15.64 11.85 15.64
N THR A 596 -16.94 12.13 15.77
CA THR A 596 -17.77 12.53 14.63
C THR A 596 -17.89 14.04 14.49
N ASN A 597 -18.27 14.75 15.55
CA ASN A 597 -18.40 16.21 15.51
C ASN A 597 -17.89 16.85 16.80
N VAL A 598 -17.54 18.12 16.72
CA VAL A 598 -17.16 18.95 17.87
C VAL A 598 -17.77 20.33 17.73
N TYR A 599 -18.61 20.73 18.69
CA TYR A 599 -19.38 21.98 18.64
C TYR A 599 -19.44 22.65 20.01
N PHE A 600 -19.64 23.97 20.02
CA PHE A 600 -19.67 24.75 21.24
C PHE A 600 -21.06 24.72 21.88
N TRP A 601 -21.11 24.54 23.20
CA TRP A 601 -22.35 24.61 23.98
C TRP A 601 -22.05 25.19 25.35
N ARG A 602 -22.58 26.40 25.61
CA ARG A 602 -22.60 27.02 26.94
C ARG A 602 -21.23 27.01 27.65
N GLY A 603 -20.17 27.38 26.93
CA GLY A 603 -18.80 27.52 27.48
C GLY A 603 -17.91 26.28 27.40
N VAL A 604 -18.39 25.17 26.85
CA VAL A 604 -17.57 23.98 26.60
C VAL A 604 -17.69 23.54 25.15
N MET A 605 -16.66 22.84 24.65
CA MET A 605 -16.78 22.08 23.40
C MET A 605 -17.33 20.69 23.72
N LEU A 606 -18.36 20.26 22.99
CA LEU A 606 -18.91 18.92 23.07
C LEU A 606 -18.40 18.10 21.88
N ALA A 607 -17.57 17.09 22.18
CA ALA A 607 -17.11 16.11 21.21
C ALA A 607 -18.04 14.89 21.22
N SER A 608 -18.62 14.58 20.06
CA SER A 608 -19.82 13.75 19.98
C SER A 608 -19.69 12.64 18.96
N LYS A 609 -20.38 11.54 19.25
CA LYS A 609 -20.53 10.36 18.41
C LYS A 609 -21.88 9.72 18.71
N GLU A 610 -22.57 9.31 17.67
CA GLU A 610 -23.97 8.83 17.69
C GLU A 610 -24.27 7.65 18.64
N ASP A 611 -23.25 6.92 19.10
CA ASP A 611 -23.39 5.71 19.91
C ASP A 611 -23.12 5.92 21.41
N GLY A 612 -23.04 7.18 21.85
CA GLY A 612 -22.84 7.49 23.26
C GLY A 612 -23.11 8.95 23.62
N PRO A 613 -22.97 9.32 24.90
CA PRO A 613 -23.08 10.71 25.32
C PRO A 613 -21.89 11.54 24.83
N PRO A 614 -22.06 12.85 24.63
CA PRO A 614 -20.96 13.74 24.26
C PRO A 614 -19.96 13.88 25.43
N TYR A 615 -18.75 14.31 25.12
CA TYR A 615 -17.71 14.65 26.09
C TYR A 615 -17.42 16.14 26.05
N ALA A 616 -17.47 16.78 27.23
CA ALA A 616 -17.12 18.18 27.38
C ALA A 616 -15.60 18.37 27.39
N MET A 617 -15.13 19.37 26.66
CA MET A 617 -13.75 19.80 26.58
C MET A 617 -13.66 21.30 26.81
N ASP A 618 -12.56 21.74 27.40
CA ASP A 618 -12.27 23.16 27.55
C ASP A 618 -11.88 23.77 26.18
N PRO A 619 -12.52 24.86 25.73
CA PRO A 619 -12.32 25.41 24.38
C PRO A 619 -10.94 26.04 24.16
N SER A 620 -10.21 26.40 25.22
CA SER A 620 -8.89 27.03 25.12
C SER A 620 -7.74 26.02 25.19
N THR A 621 -7.87 25.03 26.07
CA THR A 621 -6.83 24.03 26.32
C THR A 621 -7.04 22.72 25.55
N LEU A 622 -8.26 22.47 25.08
CA LEU A 622 -8.74 21.18 24.58
C LEU A 622 -8.61 20.03 25.60
N GLY A 623 -8.47 20.34 26.90
CA GLY A 623 -8.51 19.33 27.94
C GLY A 623 -9.91 18.74 28.06
N THR A 624 -10.02 17.40 28.09
CA THR A 624 -11.30 16.74 28.37
C THR A 624 -11.71 16.97 29.82
N LEU A 625 -12.90 17.55 30.02
CA LEU A 625 -13.50 17.77 31.33
C LEU A 625 -14.20 16.50 31.83
N GLY A 626 -14.84 15.76 30.92
CA GLY A 626 -15.55 14.52 31.22
C GLY A 626 -16.81 14.32 30.37
N ARG A 627 -17.50 13.20 30.59
CA ARG A 627 -18.76 12.89 29.93
C ARG A 627 -19.83 13.95 30.27
N TYR A 628 -20.58 14.41 29.29
CA TYR A 628 -21.57 15.47 29.47
C TYR A 628 -22.98 14.91 29.29
N ASP A 629 -23.76 14.87 30.37
CA ASP A 629 -25.15 14.39 30.40
C ASP A 629 -26.16 15.54 30.61
N PHE A 630 -25.77 16.73 30.19
CA PHE A 630 -26.54 17.97 30.36
C PHE A 630 -26.85 18.25 31.83
N GLU A 631 -25.82 18.12 32.68
CA GLU A 631 -25.87 18.37 34.12
C GLU A 631 -26.93 17.48 34.81
N GLY A 632 -26.94 16.19 34.44
CA GLY A 632 -27.81 15.17 35.00
C GLY A 632 -29.18 15.02 34.32
N GLN A 633 -29.47 15.82 33.29
CA GLN A 633 -30.79 15.85 32.63
C GLN A 633 -30.99 14.77 31.56
N MET A 634 -29.91 14.25 30.99
CA MET A 634 -29.96 13.20 29.96
C MET A 634 -29.63 11.84 30.56
N LYS A 635 -30.48 10.84 30.30
CA LYS A 635 -30.31 9.46 30.80
C LYS A 635 -30.21 8.41 29.71
N ALA A 636 -30.49 8.78 28.46
CA ALA A 636 -30.35 7.89 27.31
C ALA A 636 -28.87 7.50 27.10
N PRO A 637 -28.61 6.30 26.54
CA PRO A 637 -27.26 5.83 26.25
C PRO A 637 -26.60 6.60 25.11
N CYS A 638 -27.37 7.05 24.12
CA CYS A 638 -26.89 7.64 22.88
C CYS A 638 -27.22 9.14 22.79
N PHE A 639 -26.46 9.87 21.98
CA PHE A 639 -26.70 11.27 21.64
C PHE A 639 -26.20 11.56 20.22
N THR A 640 -26.90 12.40 19.46
CA THR A 640 -26.52 12.74 18.08
C THR A 640 -25.17 13.47 17.98
N ALA A 641 -24.46 13.22 16.88
CA ALA A 641 -23.32 14.05 16.50
C ALA A 641 -23.73 15.32 15.74
N HIS A 642 -25.00 15.44 15.33
CA HIS A 642 -25.54 16.58 14.57
C HIS A 642 -26.71 17.24 15.31
N PRO A 643 -26.49 17.84 16.50
CA PRO A 643 -27.49 18.74 17.04
C PRO A 643 -27.61 19.98 16.15
N ARG A 644 -28.78 20.62 16.19
CA ARG A 644 -29.06 21.86 15.48
C ARG A 644 -29.35 22.96 16.48
N PHE A 645 -28.86 24.15 16.18
CA PHE A 645 -29.06 25.34 17.00
C PHE A 645 -30.03 26.25 16.27
N ASP A 646 -31.10 26.65 16.95
CA ASP A 646 -32.04 27.63 16.42
C ASP A 646 -31.42 29.04 16.58
N PRO A 647 -31.15 29.78 15.49
CA PRO A 647 -30.47 31.05 15.58
C PRO A 647 -31.34 32.17 16.17
N ASP A 648 -32.66 32.00 16.22
CA ASP A 648 -33.59 32.99 16.78
C ASP A 648 -33.84 32.77 18.27
N THR A 649 -33.91 31.51 18.73
CA THR A 649 -34.15 31.18 20.15
C THR A 649 -32.89 30.83 20.93
N GLY A 650 -31.79 30.47 20.25
CA GLY A 650 -30.58 29.90 20.85
C GLY A 650 -30.76 28.47 21.38
N GLU A 651 -31.92 27.84 21.17
CA GLU A 651 -32.18 26.48 21.63
C GLU A 651 -31.30 25.47 20.89
N MET A 652 -30.80 24.47 21.61
CA MET A 652 -30.22 23.27 21.01
C MET A 652 -31.30 22.22 20.88
N VAL A 653 -31.56 21.77 19.66
CA VAL A 653 -32.41 20.62 19.34
C VAL A 653 -31.53 19.45 18.99
N ALA A 654 -31.72 18.34 19.71
CA ALA A 654 -30.92 17.14 19.57
C ALA A 654 -31.80 15.90 19.56
N PHE A 655 -31.23 14.78 19.14
CA PHE A 655 -31.92 13.50 19.14
C PHE A 655 -30.94 12.36 19.45
N ALA A 656 -31.47 11.17 19.65
CA ALA A 656 -30.72 9.93 19.60
C ALA A 656 -31.58 8.85 18.95
N TYR A 657 -30.95 7.96 18.19
CA TYR A 657 -31.55 6.74 17.67
C TYR A 657 -30.88 5.53 18.33
N GLU A 658 -31.53 4.37 18.28
CA GLU A 658 -31.14 3.22 19.11
C GLU A 658 -30.98 3.65 20.57
N ALA A 659 -31.93 4.47 21.03
CA ALA A 659 -31.87 5.13 22.33
C ALA A 659 -32.31 4.23 23.50
N GLY A 660 -32.69 2.99 23.20
CA GLY A 660 -33.08 1.98 24.18
C GLY A 660 -31.87 1.26 24.79
N GLY A 661 -32.12 0.55 25.89
CA GLY A 661 -31.13 -0.34 26.50
C GLY A 661 -29.78 0.31 26.75
N ASP A 662 -28.73 -0.30 26.20
CA ASP A 662 -27.33 0.14 26.29
C ASP A 662 -26.83 0.89 25.04
N GLY A 663 -27.72 1.19 24.08
CA GLY A 663 -27.35 1.82 22.80
C GLY A 663 -26.80 0.87 21.73
N HIS A 664 -26.87 -0.45 22.00
CA HIS A 664 -26.38 -1.52 21.12
C HIS A 664 -27.32 -2.74 21.11
N ASP A 665 -28.58 -2.55 21.50
CA ASP A 665 -29.59 -3.60 21.64
C ASP A 665 -30.49 -3.76 20.40
N ALA A 666 -30.13 -3.09 19.29
CA ALA A 666 -30.94 -2.99 18.08
C ALA A 666 -32.34 -2.39 18.35
N SER A 667 -32.47 -1.51 19.36
CA SER A 667 -33.72 -0.83 19.65
C SER A 667 -34.15 0.13 18.54
N CYS A 668 -35.46 0.15 18.26
CA CYS A 668 -36.09 1.17 17.42
C CYS A 668 -36.44 2.45 18.19
N ASP A 669 -36.02 2.62 19.45
CA ASP A 669 -36.29 3.83 20.22
C ASP A 669 -35.53 5.03 19.66
N ILE A 670 -36.25 6.12 19.49
CA ILE A 670 -35.73 7.45 19.20
C ILE A 670 -36.13 8.36 20.34
N VAL A 671 -35.27 9.28 20.73
CA VAL A 671 -35.62 10.37 21.64
C VAL A 671 -35.20 11.70 21.03
N VAL A 672 -36.03 12.72 21.17
CA VAL A 672 -35.76 14.09 20.74
C VAL A 672 -35.81 15.01 21.95
N TRP A 673 -34.85 15.92 22.02
CA TRP A 673 -34.70 16.89 23.10
C TRP A 673 -34.65 18.31 22.58
N THR A 674 -35.14 19.23 23.38
CA THR A 674 -34.84 20.67 23.25
C THR A 674 -34.23 21.17 24.56
N PHE A 675 -33.14 21.91 24.47
CA PHE A 675 -32.47 22.55 25.59
C PHE A 675 -32.43 24.06 25.37
N GLU A 676 -32.86 24.84 26.37
CA GLU A 676 -32.77 26.30 26.31
C GLU A 676 -31.31 26.81 26.48
N PRO A 677 -30.94 27.96 25.88
CA PRO A 677 -29.58 28.47 25.95
C PRO A 677 -29.17 29.01 27.33
N GLU A 678 -30.12 29.58 28.09
CA GLU A 678 -29.83 30.34 29.30
C GLU A 678 -29.22 29.45 30.38
N ASN A 679 -29.99 28.48 30.88
CA ASN A 679 -29.55 27.56 31.93
C ASN A 679 -29.28 26.14 31.42
N GLY A 680 -29.44 25.88 30.12
CA GLY A 680 -29.27 24.54 29.55
C GLY A 680 -30.35 23.57 30.02
N LYS A 681 -31.49 24.09 30.49
CA LYS A 681 -32.61 23.28 30.95
C LYS A 681 -33.24 22.55 29.77
N LYS A 682 -33.50 21.26 29.96
CA LYS A 682 -34.27 20.44 29.04
C LYS A 682 -35.73 20.87 29.09
N THR A 683 -36.21 21.47 28.02
CA THR A 683 -37.59 21.97 27.89
C THR A 683 -38.52 20.92 27.30
N GLU A 684 -38.00 20.07 26.43
CA GLU A 684 -38.74 18.96 25.82
C GLU A 684 -37.90 17.67 25.85
N GLU A 685 -38.57 16.54 26.07
CA GLU A 685 -38.06 15.19 25.85
C GLU A 685 -39.21 14.33 25.34
N ARG A 686 -39.08 13.76 24.15
CA ARG A 686 -40.11 12.90 23.55
C ARG A 686 -39.50 11.65 22.95
N TRP A 687 -40.13 10.53 23.24
CA TRP A 687 -39.72 9.20 22.80
C TRP A 687 -40.64 8.70 21.68
N TYR A 688 -40.04 8.17 20.63
CA TYR A 688 -40.70 7.68 19.42
C TYR A 688 -40.16 6.31 19.03
N LYS A 689 -40.82 5.66 18.07
CA LYS A 689 -40.35 4.40 17.47
C LYS A 689 -40.06 4.58 15.98
N ALA A 690 -38.89 4.10 15.57
CA ALA A 690 -38.49 3.95 14.18
C ALA A 690 -39.18 2.74 13.51
N PRO A 691 -39.37 2.74 12.17
CA PRO A 691 -39.88 1.60 11.42
C PRO A 691 -39.01 0.32 11.59
N PHE A 692 -37.71 0.50 11.78
CA PHE A 692 -36.72 -0.52 12.09
C PHE A 692 -35.51 0.13 12.79
N CYS A 693 -34.62 -0.66 13.38
CA CYS A 693 -33.35 -0.14 13.89
C CYS A 693 -32.42 0.17 12.72
N GLY A 694 -32.43 1.44 12.31
CA GLY A 694 -31.66 1.95 11.18
C GLY A 694 -30.81 3.15 11.56
N MET A 695 -29.84 3.47 10.70
CA MET A 695 -29.00 4.65 10.89
C MET A 695 -29.79 5.94 10.63
N ILE A 696 -29.86 6.82 11.63
CA ILE A 696 -30.34 8.21 11.54
C ILE A 696 -29.17 9.11 11.95
N HIS A 697 -28.32 9.46 10.98
CA HIS A 697 -27.05 10.13 11.28
C HIS A 697 -27.19 11.63 11.53
N ASP A 698 -27.98 12.30 10.69
CA ASP A 698 -28.14 13.76 10.67
C ASP A 698 -29.62 14.15 10.82
N CYS A 699 -29.90 15.42 11.09
CA CYS A 699 -31.27 15.96 11.16
C CYS A 699 -31.37 17.37 10.58
N ALA A 700 -32.56 17.70 10.07
CA ALA A 700 -32.87 19.03 9.56
C ALA A 700 -33.80 19.73 10.53
N LEU A 701 -33.53 21.00 10.83
CA LEU A 701 -34.32 21.80 11.76
C LEU A 701 -35.08 22.88 11.00
N THR A 702 -36.38 23.00 11.27
CA THR A 702 -37.20 24.16 10.91
C THR A 702 -37.74 24.84 12.17
N GLU A 703 -38.52 25.90 12.00
CA GLU A 703 -39.14 26.62 13.12
C GLU A 703 -40.01 25.68 13.99
N ASN A 704 -40.77 24.78 13.35
CA ASN A 704 -41.78 23.93 13.98
C ASN A 704 -41.52 22.43 13.90
N TYR A 705 -40.55 21.97 13.10
CA TYR A 705 -40.31 20.55 12.85
C TYR A 705 -38.83 20.18 12.87
N LEU A 706 -38.59 18.89 13.11
CA LEU A 706 -37.32 18.21 12.90
C LEU A 706 -37.53 17.12 11.84
N VAL A 707 -36.66 17.04 10.86
CA VAL A 707 -36.65 15.96 9.85
C VAL A 707 -35.52 14.99 10.17
N LEU A 708 -35.85 13.69 10.26
CA LEU A 708 -34.94 12.60 10.56
C LEU A 708 -34.84 11.64 9.35
N PRO A 709 -33.85 11.81 8.46
CA PRO A 709 -33.60 10.86 7.37
C PRO A 709 -33.03 9.56 7.92
N MET A 710 -33.70 8.44 7.63
CA MET A 710 -33.30 7.10 8.05
C MET A 710 -32.87 6.26 6.86
N THR A 711 -31.58 5.93 6.82
CA THR A 711 -30.94 5.15 5.76
C THR A 711 -31.23 3.65 5.96
N PRO A 712 -31.46 2.86 4.89
CA PRO A 712 -31.71 1.42 4.97
C PRO A 712 -30.45 0.58 5.27
N LEU A 713 -29.66 1.03 6.24
CA LEU A 713 -28.64 0.25 6.94
C LEU A 713 -29.29 -0.30 8.22
N LYS A 714 -29.59 -1.60 8.26
CA LYS A 714 -30.33 -2.22 9.36
C LYS A 714 -29.40 -2.87 10.37
N CYS A 715 -29.75 -2.76 11.65
CA CYS A 715 -29.14 -3.51 12.74
C CYS A 715 -29.92 -4.81 12.99
N ASP A 716 -29.20 -5.89 13.30
CA ASP A 716 -29.75 -7.19 13.70
C ASP A 716 -29.00 -7.72 14.93
N LEU A 717 -29.74 -7.99 16.00
CA LEU A 717 -29.15 -8.38 17.29
C LEU A 717 -28.50 -9.77 17.24
N ASP A 718 -29.05 -10.70 16.46
CA ASP A 718 -28.49 -12.05 16.32
C ASP A 718 -27.17 -12.03 15.54
N ARG A 719 -27.05 -11.16 14.53
CA ARG A 719 -25.79 -10.88 13.81
C ARG A 719 -24.75 -10.29 14.74
N LEU A 720 -25.12 -9.31 15.56
CA LEU A 720 -24.23 -8.72 16.57
C LEU A 720 -23.69 -9.78 17.53
N LYS A 721 -24.57 -10.61 18.11
CA LYS A 721 -24.22 -11.71 19.02
C LYS A 721 -23.27 -12.75 18.39
N LYS A 722 -23.36 -12.95 17.08
CA LYS A 722 -22.46 -13.83 16.30
C LYS A 722 -21.12 -13.16 15.94
N GLY A 723 -20.87 -11.93 16.36
CA GLY A 723 -19.65 -11.18 16.05
C GLY A 723 -19.65 -10.52 14.67
N GLY A 724 -20.83 -10.38 14.04
CA GLY A 724 -21.01 -9.72 12.75
C GLY A 724 -21.00 -8.19 12.84
N ASN A 725 -21.17 -7.54 11.68
CA ASN A 725 -21.25 -6.08 11.58
C ASN A 725 -22.51 -5.54 12.25
N HIS A 726 -22.42 -4.34 12.82
CA HIS A 726 -23.60 -3.66 13.35
C HIS A 726 -24.59 -3.29 12.24
N TRP A 727 -24.11 -2.72 11.14
CA TRP A 727 -24.94 -2.38 9.99
C TRP A 727 -24.86 -3.42 8.87
N ALA A 728 -25.97 -3.63 8.18
CA ALA A 728 -26.06 -4.30 6.90
C ALA A 728 -27.00 -3.52 5.96
N TRP A 729 -26.57 -3.32 4.71
CA TRP A 729 -27.39 -2.64 3.70
C TRP A 729 -28.55 -3.51 3.24
N ASP A 730 -29.77 -2.97 3.27
CA ASP A 730 -30.95 -3.62 2.70
C ASP A 730 -31.29 -2.98 1.34
N PRO A 731 -30.98 -3.65 0.21
CA PRO A 731 -31.24 -3.10 -1.12
C PRO A 731 -32.74 -3.08 -1.49
N ASN A 732 -33.60 -3.72 -0.71
CA ASN A 732 -35.04 -3.81 -0.97
C ASN A 732 -35.88 -2.93 -0.05
N GLU A 733 -35.24 -2.24 0.90
CA GLU A 733 -35.93 -1.34 1.82
C GLU A 733 -35.94 0.09 1.27
N ASP A 734 -37.05 0.80 1.48
CA ASP A 734 -37.13 2.22 1.15
C ASP A 734 -36.26 3.05 2.10
N GLN A 735 -35.86 4.25 1.68
CA GLN A 735 -35.37 5.25 2.62
C GLN A 735 -36.55 5.99 3.25
N TYR A 736 -36.40 6.43 4.50
CA TYR A 736 -37.50 7.05 5.27
C TYR A 736 -37.15 8.46 5.74
N TYR A 737 -38.16 9.32 5.82
CA TYR A 737 -38.05 10.67 6.40
C TYR A 737 -39.03 10.80 7.57
N GLY A 738 -38.52 10.89 8.79
CA GLY A 738 -39.32 11.11 9.99
C GLY A 738 -39.58 12.60 10.21
N ILE A 739 -40.84 13.02 10.20
CA ILE A 739 -41.25 14.40 10.47
C ILE A 739 -41.71 14.46 11.93
N VAL A 740 -40.93 15.15 12.76
CA VAL A 740 -41.15 15.28 14.20
C VAL A 740 -41.58 16.70 14.54
N PRO A 741 -42.74 16.89 15.19
CA PRO A 741 -43.13 18.19 15.70
C PRO A 741 -42.22 18.66 16.84
N ARG A 742 -41.75 19.91 16.79
CA ARG A 742 -40.83 20.49 17.78
C ARG A 742 -41.51 21.17 18.96
N ARG A 743 -42.74 21.70 18.81
CA ARG A 743 -43.35 22.62 19.78
C ARG A 743 -44.39 21.93 20.72
N PRO A 744 -44.55 22.40 21.97
CA PRO A 744 -45.54 21.86 22.93
C PRO A 744 -46.99 22.02 22.42
N GLY A 745 -47.84 21.02 22.67
CA GLY A 745 -49.27 21.05 22.29
C GLY A 745 -49.65 20.30 21.00
N LYS A 746 -48.67 19.73 20.30
CA LYS A 746 -48.89 18.70 19.28
C LYS A 746 -48.67 17.33 19.95
N ASP A 747 -49.74 16.62 20.29
CA ASP A 747 -49.70 15.21 20.74
C ASP A 747 -49.46 14.24 19.56
N ASP A 748 -49.04 14.78 18.40
CA ASP A 748 -48.85 14.04 17.16
C ASP A 748 -47.59 13.16 17.26
N ASP A 749 -47.76 11.90 16.87
CA ASP A 749 -46.66 10.96 16.69
C ASP A 749 -45.78 11.35 15.49
N ILE A 750 -44.59 10.78 15.40
CA ILE A 750 -43.70 10.96 14.26
C ILE A 750 -44.36 10.47 12.95
N ILE A 751 -44.29 11.28 11.89
CA ILE A 751 -44.79 10.88 10.56
C ILE A 751 -43.62 10.33 9.75
N TRP A 752 -43.72 9.07 9.33
CA TRP A 752 -42.68 8.45 8.50
C TRP A 752 -43.06 8.46 7.02
N LEU A 753 -42.40 9.28 6.22
CA LEU A 753 -42.56 9.32 4.77
C LEU A 753 -41.57 8.36 4.10
N ARG A 754 -41.89 7.87 2.89
CA ARG A 754 -41.08 6.88 2.16
C ARG A 754 -40.59 7.43 0.83
N ALA A 755 -39.36 7.13 0.44
CA ALA A 755 -38.86 7.35 -0.91
C ALA A 755 -38.14 6.09 -1.43
N ASP A 756 -37.88 6.05 -2.73
CA ASP A 756 -37.10 4.97 -3.35
C ASP A 756 -35.78 4.74 -2.58
N ASN A 757 -35.29 3.51 -2.56
CA ASN A 757 -34.04 3.14 -1.90
C ASN A 757 -32.89 4.10 -2.27
N GLY A 758 -32.13 4.51 -1.26
CA GLY A 758 -31.06 5.49 -1.40
C GLY A 758 -30.30 5.64 -0.09
N PHE A 759 -29.17 6.33 -0.14
CA PHE A 759 -28.31 6.56 1.01
C PHE A 759 -28.27 8.06 1.31
N HIS A 760 -28.80 8.48 2.45
CA HIS A 760 -28.76 9.89 2.85
C HIS A 760 -27.33 10.31 3.19
N GLY A 761 -26.87 11.39 2.57
CA GLY A 761 -25.73 12.18 3.03
C GLY A 761 -26.19 13.28 3.99
N HIS A 762 -25.32 14.26 4.20
CA HIS A 762 -25.56 15.38 5.12
C HIS A 762 -26.52 16.42 4.54
N ILE A 763 -27.24 17.05 5.48
CA ILE A 763 -28.23 18.07 5.20
C ILE A 763 -27.55 19.42 4.98
N ALA A 764 -27.93 20.11 3.92
CA ALA A 764 -27.50 21.49 3.68
C ALA A 764 -28.28 22.44 4.59
N GLY A 765 -29.62 22.39 4.56
CA GLY A 765 -30.48 23.24 5.37
C GLY A 765 -31.95 22.92 5.18
N ALA A 766 -32.80 23.48 6.06
CA ALA A 766 -34.24 23.34 5.97
C ALA A 766 -34.98 24.57 6.52
N TYR A 767 -36.18 24.81 6.01
CA TYR A 767 -37.09 25.88 6.42
C TYR A 767 -38.54 25.53 6.09
N GLU A 768 -39.50 26.31 6.60
CA GLU A 768 -40.93 26.18 6.25
C GLU A 768 -41.32 27.23 5.20
N ASP A 769 -42.03 26.81 4.16
CA ASP A 769 -42.55 27.72 3.13
C ASP A 769 -43.83 28.46 3.60
N GLU A 770 -44.33 29.38 2.77
CA GLU A 770 -45.55 30.16 3.07
C GLU A 770 -46.83 29.32 3.21
N ASN A 771 -46.82 28.06 2.76
CA ASN A 771 -47.93 27.11 2.89
C ASN A 771 -47.77 26.18 4.10
N GLY A 772 -46.68 26.32 4.88
CA GLY A 772 -46.35 25.46 6.00
C GLY A 772 -45.76 24.10 5.59
N HIS A 773 -45.31 23.93 4.35
CA HIS A 773 -44.54 22.75 3.96
C HIS A 773 -43.08 22.89 4.39
N ILE A 774 -42.45 21.76 4.68
CA ILE A 774 -41.03 21.69 5.05
C ILE A 774 -40.20 21.57 3.77
N VAL A 775 -39.38 22.57 3.50
CA VAL A 775 -38.34 22.52 2.46
C VAL A 775 -37.06 22.00 3.10
N CYS A 776 -36.54 20.88 2.63
CA CYS A 776 -35.33 20.24 3.17
C CYS A 776 -34.37 19.90 2.03
N ASP A 777 -33.15 20.42 2.12
CA ASP A 777 -32.12 20.17 1.11
C ASP A 777 -31.08 19.20 1.68
N LEU A 778 -30.93 18.04 1.04
CA LEU A 778 -29.98 17.02 1.47
C LEU A 778 -29.44 16.23 0.28
N THR A 779 -28.26 15.66 0.49
CA THR A 779 -27.62 14.79 -0.48
C THR A 779 -28.19 13.38 -0.38
N VAL A 780 -28.44 12.72 -1.50
CA VAL A 780 -28.85 11.31 -1.53
C VAL A 780 -28.04 10.59 -2.60
N ALA A 781 -27.30 9.55 -2.20
CA ALA A 781 -26.65 8.64 -3.13
C ALA A 781 -27.59 7.54 -3.61
N ASP A 782 -27.40 7.11 -4.85
CA ASP A 782 -28.20 6.09 -5.53
C ASP A 782 -27.84 4.63 -5.15
N GLY A 783 -27.09 4.44 -4.07
CA GLY A 783 -26.73 3.13 -3.55
C GLY A 783 -25.85 3.18 -2.29
N ASN A 784 -25.34 2.01 -1.87
CA ASN A 784 -24.60 1.88 -0.60
C ASN A 784 -23.22 2.56 -0.65
N VAL A 785 -23.11 3.71 0.01
CA VAL A 785 -21.84 4.44 0.17
C VAL A 785 -20.88 3.68 1.08
N PHE A 786 -21.38 3.06 2.15
CA PHE A 786 -20.61 2.29 3.14
C PHE A 786 -20.52 0.81 2.74
N PHE A 787 -19.93 0.55 1.57
CA PHE A 787 -19.77 -0.78 0.95
C PHE A 787 -19.08 -1.84 1.83
N TRP A 788 -18.41 -1.45 2.91
CA TRP A 788 -17.85 -2.37 3.91
C TRP A 788 -18.93 -2.97 4.83
N TRP A 789 -20.16 -2.44 4.80
CA TRP A 789 -21.36 -3.01 5.41
C TRP A 789 -22.33 -3.51 4.32
N PRO A 790 -22.08 -4.70 3.76
CA PRO A 790 -22.90 -5.26 2.70
C PRO A 790 -24.25 -5.78 3.24
N PRO A 791 -25.15 -6.25 2.34
CA PRO A 791 -26.31 -7.04 2.73
C PRO A 791 -25.91 -8.38 3.39
N ASP A 792 -26.74 -8.86 4.32
CA ASP A 792 -26.50 -10.09 5.10
C ASP A 792 -26.32 -11.36 4.26
N ASN A 793 -26.94 -11.42 3.07
CA ASN A 793 -26.97 -12.61 2.21
C ASN A 793 -25.91 -12.59 1.09
N GLY A 794 -24.91 -11.71 1.16
CA GLY A 794 -23.83 -11.64 0.18
C GLY A 794 -22.75 -12.69 0.43
N ALA A 795 -22.47 -13.58 -0.53
CA ALA A 795 -21.28 -14.44 -0.51
C ALA A 795 -19.99 -13.59 -0.44
N ASP A 796 -18.86 -14.15 0.00
CA ASP A 796 -17.56 -13.47 0.15
C ASP A 796 -17.07 -12.69 -1.12
N GLY A 797 -17.66 -12.95 -2.30
CA GLY A 797 -17.45 -12.19 -3.55
C GLY A 797 -18.30 -10.91 -3.73
N ALA A 798 -19.35 -10.71 -2.92
CA ALA A 798 -20.25 -9.56 -2.99
C ALA A 798 -19.57 -8.26 -2.55
N HIS A 799 -18.64 -8.32 -1.59
CA HIS A 799 -17.83 -7.17 -1.16
C HIS A 799 -16.98 -6.60 -2.30
N ALA A 800 -16.31 -7.46 -3.08
CA ALA A 800 -15.48 -7.03 -4.20
C ALA A 800 -16.31 -6.44 -5.35
N LEU A 801 -17.54 -6.94 -5.56
CA LEU A 801 -18.47 -6.42 -6.55
C LEU A 801 -19.08 -5.07 -6.11
N GLN A 802 -19.40 -4.88 -4.83
CA GLN A 802 -19.89 -3.61 -4.29
C GLN A 802 -18.82 -2.53 -4.22
N ALA A 803 -17.57 -2.89 -3.89
CA ALA A 803 -16.43 -1.98 -3.95
C ALA A 803 -16.18 -1.48 -5.39
N LYS A 804 -16.40 -2.32 -6.41
CA LYS A 804 -16.35 -1.91 -7.83
C LYS A 804 -17.57 -1.05 -8.22
N ALA A 805 -18.74 -1.31 -7.65
CA ALA A 805 -19.95 -0.52 -7.90
C ALA A 805 -19.88 0.88 -7.29
N ARG A 806 -19.14 1.07 -6.18
CA ARG A 806 -18.94 2.37 -5.53
C ARG A 806 -18.41 3.45 -6.48
N GLN A 807 -17.55 3.09 -7.43
CA GLN A 807 -16.99 4.04 -8.40
C GLN A 807 -18.04 4.61 -9.38
N LYS A 808 -19.25 4.04 -9.39
CA LYS A 808 -20.38 4.45 -10.24
C LYS A 808 -21.49 5.15 -9.46
N LEU A 809 -21.40 5.23 -8.13
CA LEU A 809 -22.41 5.90 -7.32
C LEU A 809 -22.42 7.39 -7.64
N ILE A 810 -23.61 7.95 -7.68
CA ILE A 810 -23.85 9.38 -7.83
C ILE A 810 -24.53 9.86 -6.55
N SER A 811 -23.94 10.88 -5.91
CA SER A 811 -24.46 11.47 -4.68
C SER A 811 -24.96 12.89 -4.94
N ASP A 812 -26.20 13.01 -5.43
CA ASP A 812 -26.73 14.30 -5.81
C ASP A 812 -27.42 15.02 -4.65
N THR A 813 -27.27 16.34 -4.61
CA THR A 813 -28.07 17.20 -3.71
C THR A 813 -29.46 17.43 -4.29
N PHE A 814 -30.47 17.22 -3.46
CA PHE A 814 -31.89 17.38 -3.79
C PHE A 814 -32.58 18.33 -2.81
N ARG A 815 -33.55 19.08 -3.34
CA ARG A 815 -34.57 19.78 -2.57
C ARG A 815 -35.79 18.90 -2.45
N TRP A 816 -36.18 18.63 -1.22
CA TRP A 816 -37.39 17.92 -0.86
C TRP A 816 -38.41 18.90 -0.29
N VAL A 817 -39.69 18.65 -0.55
CA VAL A 817 -40.80 19.42 0.01
C VAL A 817 -41.75 18.43 0.65
N PHE A 818 -41.87 18.49 1.98
CA PHE A 818 -42.70 17.59 2.76
C PHE A 818 -43.92 18.33 3.30
N ASP A 819 -45.10 17.75 3.11
CA ASP A 819 -46.32 18.20 3.78
C ASP A 819 -46.39 17.54 5.18
N PRO A 820 -46.25 18.31 6.28
CA PRO A 820 -46.26 17.78 7.64
C PRO A 820 -47.63 17.25 8.08
N THR A 821 -48.68 17.38 7.25
CA THR A 821 -50.00 16.78 7.49
C THR A 821 -50.20 15.44 6.79
N SER A 822 -49.17 14.97 6.06
CA SER A 822 -49.17 13.68 5.38
C SER A 822 -49.36 12.51 6.34
N LYS A 823 -49.90 11.41 5.83
CA LYS A 823 -49.99 10.16 6.61
C LYS A 823 -48.67 9.41 6.57
N THR A 824 -48.34 8.71 7.65
CA THR A 824 -47.24 7.73 7.67
C THR A 824 -47.37 6.74 6.51
N ASN A 825 -46.23 6.40 5.90
CA ASN A 825 -46.04 5.63 4.67
C ASN A 825 -46.43 6.34 3.36
N THR A 826 -46.74 7.63 3.38
CA THR A 826 -46.90 8.41 2.13
C THR A 826 -45.59 8.40 1.34
N ARG A 827 -45.67 8.10 0.04
CA ARG A 827 -44.49 8.11 -0.84
C ARG A 827 -44.20 9.52 -1.34
N VAL A 828 -42.94 9.92 -1.24
CA VAL A 828 -42.44 11.24 -1.63
C VAL A 828 -41.29 11.09 -2.63
N THR A 829 -41.12 12.11 -3.46
CA THR A 829 -40.05 12.22 -4.44
C THR A 829 -39.40 13.60 -4.31
N PRO A 830 -38.11 13.76 -4.66
CA PRO A 830 -37.47 15.07 -4.57
C PRO A 830 -38.18 16.08 -5.48
N PHE A 831 -38.37 17.30 -4.98
CA PHE A 831 -38.99 18.39 -5.73
C PHE A 831 -38.06 18.93 -6.81
N LYS A 832 -36.76 19.06 -6.49
CA LYS A 832 -35.74 19.54 -7.42
C LYS A 832 -34.42 18.81 -7.19
N LYS A 833 -33.72 18.49 -8.28
CA LYS A 833 -32.35 17.95 -8.28
C LYS A 833 -31.38 19.07 -8.65
N TYR A 834 -30.32 19.28 -7.86
CA TYR A 834 -29.30 20.27 -8.16
C TYR A 834 -28.16 19.69 -9.04
N GLY A 835 -27.78 18.43 -8.78
CA GLY A 835 -26.75 17.74 -9.57
C GLY A 835 -25.33 18.17 -9.20
N THR A 836 -24.89 17.87 -7.98
CA THR A 836 -23.56 18.25 -7.45
C THR A 836 -22.58 17.08 -7.40
N ASN A 837 -23.05 15.83 -7.31
CA ASN A 837 -22.21 14.69 -6.94
C ASN A 837 -21.29 14.99 -5.72
N GLY A 838 -21.88 15.48 -4.63
CA GLY A 838 -21.17 16.08 -3.50
C GLY A 838 -21.57 15.56 -2.13
N GLU A 839 -20.92 16.06 -1.08
CA GLU A 839 -21.16 15.70 0.33
C GLU A 839 -20.61 16.83 1.25
N PHE A 840 -20.81 16.72 2.56
CA PHE A 840 -20.37 17.70 3.57
C PHE A 840 -20.95 19.08 3.28
N SER A 841 -22.27 19.12 3.06
CA SER A 841 -23.02 20.33 2.76
C SER A 841 -23.04 21.27 3.96
N ARG A 842 -22.81 22.56 3.70
CA ARG A 842 -22.84 23.64 4.69
C ARG A 842 -23.62 24.82 4.18
N ILE A 843 -24.23 25.56 5.08
CA ILE A 843 -24.87 26.85 4.81
C ILE A 843 -24.25 27.91 5.73
N ASP A 844 -24.74 29.14 5.61
CA ASP A 844 -24.55 30.15 6.63
C ASP A 844 -25.44 29.78 7.82
N ASP A 845 -24.84 29.29 8.91
CA ASP A 845 -25.59 28.71 10.04
C ASP A 845 -26.56 29.71 10.70
N ARG A 846 -26.38 31.02 10.48
CA ARG A 846 -27.32 32.09 10.92
C ARG A 846 -28.69 32.00 10.23
N PHE A 847 -28.75 31.29 9.11
CA PHE A 847 -29.95 31.02 8.30
C PHE A 847 -30.51 29.62 8.53
N THR A 848 -30.00 28.86 9.50
CA THR A 848 -30.69 27.65 9.98
C THR A 848 -32.13 28.00 10.35
N THR A 849 -33.09 27.13 9.99
CA THR A 849 -34.55 27.33 10.09
C THR A 849 -35.16 28.42 9.20
N LYS A 850 -34.36 29.16 8.42
CA LYS A 850 -34.79 30.27 7.58
C LYS A 850 -34.62 29.95 6.10
N ARG A 851 -35.37 30.66 5.25
CA ARG A 851 -35.13 30.60 3.80
C ARG A 851 -33.71 31.05 3.51
N TYR A 852 -32.98 30.22 2.78
CA TYR A 852 -31.60 30.46 2.37
C TYR A 852 -31.44 30.09 0.90
N SER A 853 -30.41 30.65 0.26
CA SER A 853 -30.12 30.45 -1.15
C SER A 853 -28.74 29.83 -1.37
N HIS A 854 -27.77 30.07 -0.51
CA HIS A 854 -26.37 29.65 -0.65
C HIS A 854 -26.05 28.38 0.13
N PHE A 855 -25.32 27.45 -0.51
CA PHE A 855 -24.70 26.33 0.18
C PHE A 855 -23.32 26.03 -0.39
N TRP A 856 -22.46 25.45 0.44
CA TRP A 856 -21.13 24.99 0.09
C TRP A 856 -21.02 23.50 0.28
N GLN A 857 -20.25 22.84 -0.57
CA GLN A 857 -20.19 21.39 -0.59
C GLN A 857 -18.87 20.91 -1.19
N LEU A 858 -18.36 19.78 -0.69
CA LEU A 858 -17.31 19.04 -1.38
C LEU A 858 -17.91 18.31 -2.56
N GLN A 859 -17.20 18.26 -3.69
CA GLN A 859 -17.63 17.53 -4.88
C GLN A 859 -16.66 16.44 -5.27
N MET A 860 -17.22 15.37 -5.84
CA MET A 860 -16.49 14.35 -6.58
C MET A 860 -16.61 14.63 -8.07
N ASP A 861 -15.58 15.20 -8.66
CA ASP A 861 -15.48 15.40 -10.11
C ASP A 861 -14.47 14.40 -10.71
N PRO A 862 -14.91 13.21 -11.17
CA PRO A 862 -14.02 12.21 -11.74
C PRO A 862 -13.46 12.61 -13.11
N THR A 863 -13.91 13.72 -13.69
CA THR A 863 -13.37 14.23 -14.96
C THR A 863 -12.07 15.01 -14.76
N ARG A 864 -11.76 15.41 -13.53
CA ARG A 864 -10.50 16.05 -13.17
C ARG A 864 -9.37 15.02 -13.04
N PRO A 865 -8.13 15.39 -13.40
CA PRO A 865 -7.00 14.49 -13.26
C PRO A 865 -6.77 14.13 -11.78
N TYR A 866 -6.39 12.88 -11.52
CA TYR A 866 -5.96 12.39 -10.21
C TYR A 866 -4.76 11.47 -10.37
N ASP A 867 -3.65 11.79 -9.70
CA ASP A 867 -2.40 11.01 -9.78
C ASP A 867 -2.43 9.86 -8.76
N ILE A 868 -3.13 8.78 -9.15
CA ILE A 868 -3.27 7.59 -8.31
C ILE A 868 -1.92 6.93 -7.99
N ALA A 869 -0.92 7.06 -8.87
CA ALA A 869 0.39 6.47 -8.67
C ALA A 869 1.15 7.15 -7.51
N LYS A 870 1.00 8.47 -7.36
CA LYS A 870 1.57 9.20 -6.22
C LYS A 870 0.70 9.14 -4.97
N CYS A 871 -0.62 9.23 -5.11
CA CYS A 871 -1.52 9.48 -3.99
C CYS A 871 -2.14 8.22 -3.41
N GLY A 872 -2.10 7.10 -4.14
CA GLY A 872 -2.90 5.91 -3.83
C GLY A 872 -4.41 6.15 -4.02
N PRO A 873 -5.27 5.21 -3.61
CA PRO A 873 -6.72 5.40 -3.65
C PRO A 873 -7.15 6.51 -2.67
N PRO A 874 -8.07 7.41 -3.07
CA PRO A 874 -8.55 8.46 -2.17
C PRO A 874 -9.33 7.85 -1.00
N ALA A 875 -9.03 8.31 0.22
CA ALA A 875 -9.73 7.89 1.42
C ALA A 875 -11.12 8.55 1.51
N GLY A 876 -12.15 7.77 1.83
CA GLY A 876 -13.52 8.27 2.05
C GLY A 876 -14.28 8.70 0.80
N GLY A 877 -13.62 9.30 -0.19
CA GLY A 877 -14.17 9.80 -1.46
C GLY A 877 -13.14 10.66 -2.21
N LEU A 878 -13.27 10.80 -3.53
CA LEU A 878 -12.42 11.71 -4.32
C LEU A 878 -12.94 13.15 -4.19
N TRP A 879 -12.89 13.72 -2.98
CA TRP A 879 -13.32 15.09 -2.70
C TRP A 879 -12.33 16.11 -3.28
N ASN A 880 -12.21 16.16 -4.60
CA ASN A 880 -11.16 16.89 -5.31
C ASN A 880 -11.56 18.34 -5.66
N VAL A 881 -12.84 18.68 -5.46
CA VAL A 881 -13.39 20.00 -5.80
C VAL A 881 -14.12 20.60 -4.59
N MET A 882 -13.85 21.88 -4.31
CA MET A 882 -14.62 22.71 -3.39
C MET A 882 -15.66 23.49 -4.19
N GLY A 883 -16.92 23.52 -3.75
CA GLY A 883 -18.00 24.17 -4.48
C GLY A 883 -18.85 25.11 -3.64
N HIS A 884 -19.26 26.22 -4.25
CA HIS A 884 -20.32 27.12 -3.84
C HIS A 884 -21.48 27.02 -4.83
N PHE A 885 -22.69 26.96 -4.28
CA PHE A 885 -23.92 26.77 -5.03
C PHE A 885 -24.99 27.72 -4.55
N ASN A 886 -25.86 28.13 -5.47
CA ASN A 886 -27.04 28.93 -5.15
C ASN A 886 -28.32 28.29 -5.71
N TRP A 887 -29.36 28.14 -4.90
CA TRP A 887 -30.64 27.53 -5.25
C TRP A 887 -31.53 28.40 -6.15
N ASP A 888 -31.46 29.72 -5.98
CA ASP A 888 -32.32 30.69 -6.66
C ASP A 888 -31.77 31.05 -8.05
N THR A 889 -30.46 31.28 -8.13
CA THR A 889 -29.78 31.66 -9.38
C THR A 889 -29.20 30.46 -10.13
N GLU A 890 -29.16 29.28 -9.50
CA GLU A 890 -28.51 28.07 -10.00
C GLU A 890 -27.01 28.25 -10.30
N THR A 891 -26.37 29.20 -9.63
CA THR A 891 -24.93 29.46 -9.75
C THR A 891 -24.13 28.26 -9.26
N LYS A 892 -23.15 27.81 -10.06
CA LYS A 892 -22.14 26.82 -9.69
C LYS A 892 -20.76 27.47 -9.77
N ASP A 893 -20.12 27.66 -8.62
CA ASP A 893 -18.81 28.27 -8.51
C ASP A 893 -17.84 27.30 -7.81
N VAL A 894 -16.84 26.79 -8.53
CA VAL A 894 -16.06 25.63 -8.07
C VAL A 894 -14.55 25.83 -8.23
N TYR A 895 -13.79 25.20 -7.33
CA TYR A 895 -12.34 25.24 -7.31
C TYR A 895 -11.74 23.83 -7.23
N PHE A 896 -10.81 23.53 -8.16
CA PHE A 896 -10.05 22.29 -8.22
C PHE A 896 -8.61 22.56 -7.79
N ALA A 897 -8.17 21.92 -6.70
CA ALA A 897 -6.87 22.18 -6.09
C ALA A 897 -5.68 21.47 -6.76
N GLY A 898 -5.93 20.63 -7.76
CA GLY A 898 -4.89 19.89 -8.49
C GLY A 898 -4.98 18.37 -8.30
N PRO A 899 -4.17 17.61 -9.05
CA PRO A 899 -4.32 16.16 -9.20
C PRO A 899 -3.84 15.33 -8.01
N THR A 900 -3.23 15.97 -7.01
CA THR A 900 -2.67 15.31 -5.82
C THR A 900 -3.38 15.72 -4.53
N CYS A 901 -4.50 16.43 -4.64
CA CYS A 901 -5.15 17.05 -3.50
C CYS A 901 -6.60 16.59 -3.32
N THR A 902 -7.05 16.54 -2.07
CA THR A 902 -8.46 16.39 -1.70
C THR A 902 -8.83 17.34 -0.56
N PHE A 903 -10.11 17.65 -0.43
CA PHE A 903 -10.65 18.50 0.61
C PHE A 903 -11.21 17.70 1.78
N GLN A 904 -11.31 18.35 2.94
CA GLN A 904 -12.20 17.95 4.03
C GLN A 904 -13.32 18.98 4.20
N GLU A 905 -14.28 18.68 5.08
CA GLU A 905 -15.48 19.51 5.29
C GLU A 905 -15.13 21.01 5.43
N PRO A 906 -15.80 21.90 4.66
CA PRO A 906 -15.66 23.33 4.85
C PRO A 906 -16.46 23.85 6.05
N VAL A 907 -16.17 25.07 6.49
CA VAL A 907 -17.01 25.83 7.42
C VAL A 907 -17.17 27.27 6.92
N PHE A 908 -18.38 27.81 7.03
CA PHE A 908 -18.64 29.21 6.72
C PHE A 908 -18.31 30.09 7.94
N ILE A 909 -17.71 31.25 7.69
CA ILE A 909 -17.41 32.26 8.70
C ILE A 909 -17.98 33.60 8.21
N PRO A 910 -18.95 34.20 8.90
CA PRO A 910 -19.50 35.49 8.47
C PRO A 910 -18.45 36.59 8.60
N LYS A 911 -18.48 37.54 7.66
CA LYS A 911 -17.67 38.76 7.80
C LYS A 911 -18.13 39.57 9.00
N ALA A 912 -17.19 40.18 9.73
CA ALA A 912 -17.52 40.93 10.94
C ALA A 912 -18.57 42.02 10.65
N GLY A 913 -19.71 41.95 11.37
CA GLY A 913 -20.84 42.87 11.23
C GLY A 913 -21.74 42.66 10.02
N SER A 914 -21.43 41.72 9.11
CA SER A 914 -22.31 41.44 7.97
C SER A 914 -23.62 40.79 8.42
N GLN A 915 -24.72 41.15 7.77
CA GLN A 915 -26.05 40.53 7.94
C GLN A 915 -26.52 39.85 6.64
N ALA A 916 -25.74 39.97 5.56
CA ALA A 916 -26.06 39.36 4.29
C ALA A 916 -25.71 37.87 4.35
N GLU A 917 -26.58 37.03 3.77
CA GLU A 917 -26.35 35.60 3.62
C GLU A 917 -25.08 35.35 2.82
N GLY A 918 -24.18 34.52 3.35
CA GLY A 918 -22.98 34.09 2.63
C GLY A 918 -21.90 35.15 2.41
N ASP A 919 -22.10 36.40 2.87
CA ASP A 919 -21.05 37.43 2.87
C ASP A 919 -20.05 37.14 3.98
N GLY A 920 -18.94 36.50 3.60
CA GLY A 920 -17.95 35.99 4.54
C GLY A 920 -16.90 35.12 3.86
N TYR A 921 -16.38 34.19 4.64
CA TYR A 921 -15.26 33.34 4.29
C TYR A 921 -15.67 31.88 4.34
N LEU A 922 -15.04 31.06 3.50
CA LEU A 922 -15.10 29.61 3.61
C LEU A 922 -13.73 29.09 4.04
N VAL A 923 -13.67 28.32 5.12
CA VAL A 923 -12.44 27.69 5.59
C VAL A 923 -12.52 26.20 5.38
N ALA A 924 -11.50 25.59 4.75
CA ALA A 924 -11.47 24.16 4.50
C ALA A 924 -10.05 23.61 4.58
N LEU A 925 -9.90 22.37 5.07
CA LEU A 925 -8.63 21.67 5.00
C LEU A 925 -8.40 21.11 3.58
N LEU A 926 -7.18 21.28 3.08
CA LEU A 926 -6.68 20.63 1.89
C LEU A 926 -5.65 19.56 2.29
N ASN A 927 -5.86 18.33 1.86
CA ASN A 927 -4.90 17.24 1.98
C ASN A 927 -4.00 17.24 0.74
N HIS A 928 -2.69 17.44 0.92
CA HIS A 928 -1.68 17.17 -0.10
C HIS A 928 -1.23 15.70 0.05
N LEU A 929 -1.75 14.83 -0.81
CA LEU A 929 -1.59 13.38 -0.66
C LEU A 929 -0.21 12.88 -1.11
N ASP A 930 0.46 13.60 -2.01
CA ASP A 930 1.78 13.28 -2.55
C ASP A 930 2.92 13.59 -1.57
N VAL A 931 2.80 14.68 -0.81
CA VAL A 931 3.79 15.10 0.20
C VAL A 931 3.34 14.86 1.64
N GLN A 932 2.17 14.23 1.83
CA GLN A 932 1.61 13.87 3.14
C GLN A 932 1.54 15.06 4.12
N ARG A 933 0.92 16.15 3.68
CA ARG A 933 0.78 17.41 4.44
C ARG A 933 -0.63 17.96 4.33
N ASN A 934 -1.02 18.83 5.26
CA ASN A 934 -2.27 19.58 5.17
C ASN A 934 -2.03 21.09 5.05
N ASP A 935 -2.90 21.74 4.30
CA ASP A 935 -3.09 23.21 4.33
C ASP A 935 -4.50 23.52 4.82
N ILE A 936 -4.69 24.74 5.29
CA ILE A 936 -6.01 25.30 5.58
C ILE A 936 -6.21 26.46 4.61
N LEU A 937 -7.22 26.33 3.77
CA LEU A 937 -7.55 27.29 2.73
C LEU A 937 -8.66 28.21 3.24
N ILE A 938 -8.51 29.51 2.99
CA ILE A 938 -9.51 30.53 3.26
C ILE A 938 -9.93 31.10 1.91
N PHE A 939 -11.21 30.99 1.58
CA PHE A 939 -11.82 31.54 0.36
C PHE A 939 -12.71 32.74 0.70
N ASP A 940 -12.92 33.60 -0.28
CA ASP A 940 -14.15 34.41 -0.32
C ASP A 940 -15.31 33.45 -0.61
N ALA A 941 -16.29 33.39 0.31
CA ALA A 941 -17.35 32.39 0.26
C ALA A 941 -18.23 32.50 -0.99
N LEU A 942 -18.31 33.67 -1.63
CA LEU A 942 -19.12 33.87 -2.85
C LEU A 942 -18.28 33.84 -4.14
N ASN A 943 -16.96 33.63 -4.05
CA ASN A 943 -16.03 33.65 -5.16
C ASN A 943 -14.97 32.53 -5.05
N VAL A 944 -15.42 31.31 -4.78
CA VAL A 944 -14.58 30.11 -4.59
C VAL A 944 -13.69 29.82 -5.80
N SER A 945 -14.18 30.00 -7.05
CA SER A 945 -13.37 29.71 -8.25
C SER A 945 -12.12 30.58 -8.40
N GLN A 946 -12.06 31.74 -7.74
CA GLN A 946 -10.87 32.59 -7.74
C GLN A 946 -9.71 31.98 -6.94
N GLY A 947 -9.97 30.90 -6.19
CA GLY A 947 -9.01 30.24 -5.34
C GLY A 947 -8.92 30.88 -3.95
N PRO A 948 -8.08 30.32 -3.06
CA PRO A 948 -7.96 30.81 -1.70
C PRO A 948 -7.35 32.22 -1.65
N ILE A 949 -7.94 33.10 -0.86
CA ILE A 949 -7.39 34.43 -0.55
C ILE A 949 -6.24 34.35 0.46
N GLY A 950 -6.21 33.29 1.27
CA GLY A 950 -5.18 33.00 2.26
C GLY A 950 -5.02 31.50 2.46
N VAL A 951 -3.80 31.08 2.76
CA VAL A 951 -3.43 29.69 3.00
C VAL A 951 -2.60 29.61 4.27
N VAL A 952 -2.97 28.71 5.18
CA VAL A 952 -2.20 28.38 6.38
C VAL A 952 -1.53 27.04 6.18
N HIS A 953 -0.22 26.98 6.38
CA HIS A 953 0.60 25.79 6.14
C HIS A 953 0.81 24.99 7.42
N LEU A 954 0.23 23.79 7.49
CA LEU A 954 0.48 22.91 8.64
C LEU A 954 1.82 22.17 8.46
N PRO A 955 2.67 22.13 9.51
CA PRO A 955 3.93 21.37 9.49
C PRO A 955 3.73 19.87 9.75
N LEU A 956 2.49 19.38 9.71
CA LEU A 956 2.12 17.99 9.98
C LEU A 956 1.00 17.51 9.07
N ARG A 957 0.83 16.19 9.04
CA ARG A 957 -0.32 15.52 8.43
C ARG A 957 -1.43 15.31 9.45
N LEU A 958 -2.61 15.80 9.10
CA LEU A 958 -3.87 15.45 9.73
C LEU A 958 -4.50 14.25 9.03
N ARG A 959 -5.24 13.43 9.77
CA ARG A 959 -6.03 12.35 9.17
C ARG A 959 -7.28 12.94 8.51
N MET A 960 -7.93 12.12 7.68
CA MET A 960 -9.26 12.44 7.18
C MET A 960 -10.22 12.66 8.35
N GLY A 961 -10.85 13.83 8.35
CA GLY A 961 -11.82 14.26 9.32
C GLY A 961 -13.25 13.90 9.03
N LEU A 962 -14.08 14.20 10.03
CA LEU A 962 -15.51 14.29 9.91
C LEU A 962 -15.89 15.77 10.07
N HIS A 963 -16.61 16.15 11.11
CA HIS A 963 -17.21 17.48 11.19
C HIS A 963 -16.42 18.49 12.02
N GLY A 964 -16.67 19.77 11.74
CA GLY A 964 -16.11 20.90 12.48
C GLY A 964 -16.95 22.18 12.40
N ASN A 965 -16.71 23.08 13.35
CA ASN A 965 -17.49 24.31 13.55
C ASN A 965 -16.57 25.47 13.95
N PHE A 966 -16.92 26.67 13.51
CA PHE A 966 -16.24 27.90 13.90
C PHE A 966 -16.96 28.54 15.09
N VAL A 967 -16.19 29.08 16.04
CA VAL A 967 -16.70 29.75 17.23
C VAL A 967 -15.98 31.08 17.39
N ASP A 968 -16.73 32.17 17.53
CA ASP A 968 -16.16 33.50 17.74
C ASP A 968 -15.47 33.59 19.12
N HIS A 969 -14.32 34.27 19.20
CA HIS A 969 -13.62 34.41 20.49
C HIS A 969 -14.43 35.19 21.52
N ASN A 970 -15.27 36.15 21.11
CA ASN A 970 -16.14 36.86 22.04
C ASN A 970 -17.14 35.92 22.72
N GLU A 971 -17.65 34.94 21.98
CA GLU A 971 -18.56 33.93 22.53
C GLU A 971 -17.83 33.05 23.56
N ILE A 972 -16.61 32.61 23.24
CA ILE A 972 -15.77 31.83 24.16
C ILE A 972 -15.49 32.64 25.43
N GLU A 973 -15.05 33.89 25.30
CA GLU A 973 -14.71 34.77 26.44
C GLU A 973 -15.92 35.13 27.30
N GLU A 974 -17.08 35.40 26.68
CA GLU A 974 -18.32 35.67 27.40
C GLU A 974 -18.71 34.47 28.26
N TRP A 975 -18.74 33.29 27.66
CA TRP A 975 -19.11 32.08 28.38
C TRP A 975 -18.07 31.65 29.42
N GLN A 976 -16.78 31.90 29.20
CA GLN A 976 -15.76 31.69 30.21
C GLN A 976 -16.02 32.53 31.47
N LYS A 977 -16.49 33.78 31.32
CA LYS A 977 -16.90 34.62 32.47
C LYS A 977 -18.12 34.01 33.18
N ARG A 978 -19.14 33.61 32.41
CA ARG A 978 -20.38 33.01 32.94
C ARG A 978 -20.15 31.66 33.64
N ARG A 979 -19.21 30.86 33.14
CA ARG A 979 -18.80 29.55 33.69
C ARG A 979 -17.69 29.63 34.75
N SER A 980 -17.21 30.83 35.09
CA SER A 980 -16.23 31.01 36.18
C SER A 980 -16.83 30.66 37.56
N GLU A 981 -15.98 30.49 38.57
CA GLU A 981 -16.44 30.17 39.95
C GLU A 981 -17.43 31.20 40.54
N ILE A 982 -17.32 32.45 40.09
CA ILE A 982 -18.18 33.57 40.51
C ILE A 982 -19.19 34.00 39.43
N GLY A 983 -19.24 33.26 38.31
CA GLY A 983 -20.16 33.53 37.20
C GLY A 983 -21.61 33.16 37.54
N ASP A 984 -22.54 33.69 36.75
CA ASP A 984 -24.00 33.49 36.91
C ASP A 984 -24.43 32.02 36.68
N VAL A 985 -23.72 31.29 35.81
CA VAL A 985 -24.00 29.89 35.49
C VAL A 985 -23.14 28.93 36.32
N GLY A 986 -21.91 29.34 36.65
CA GLY A 986 -20.93 28.53 37.35
C GLY A 986 -20.31 27.42 36.48
N PRO A 987 -19.27 26.72 36.97
CA PRO A 987 -18.52 25.74 36.19
C PRO A 987 -19.38 24.62 35.60
N ALA A 988 -19.04 24.16 34.39
CA ALA A 988 -19.72 23.04 33.75
C ALA A 988 -19.60 21.77 34.62
N LYS A 989 -20.74 21.13 34.89
CA LYS A 989 -20.79 19.89 35.65
C LYS A 989 -20.82 18.70 34.71
N VAL A 990 -19.76 17.91 34.74
CA VAL A 990 -19.67 16.65 34.01
C VAL A 990 -20.31 15.51 34.81
N ALA A 991 -20.79 14.49 34.10
CA ALA A 991 -21.40 13.32 34.69
C ALA A 991 -20.38 12.54 35.53
N THR A 992 -20.77 12.19 36.76
CA THR A 992 -19.98 11.33 37.65
C THR A 992 -20.69 10.02 37.96
N ASP A 993 -22.02 10.01 37.91
CA ASP A 993 -22.83 8.81 38.08
C ASP A 993 -22.85 7.96 36.80
N PRO A 994 -22.86 6.63 36.92
CA PRO A 994 -23.08 5.74 35.77
C PRO A 994 -24.44 5.99 35.13
N LEU A 995 -24.54 5.71 33.83
CA LEU A 995 -25.83 5.70 33.14
C LEU A 995 -26.72 4.57 33.70
N PRO A 996 -28.06 4.71 33.65
CA PRO A 996 -28.96 3.71 34.21
C PRO A 996 -28.72 2.29 33.69
N TRP A 997 -28.37 2.12 32.42
CA TRP A 997 -28.10 0.81 31.82
C TRP A 997 -26.82 0.14 32.35
N GLN A 998 -25.84 0.92 32.83
CA GLN A 998 -24.61 0.37 33.40
C GLN A 998 -24.84 -0.27 34.78
N LEU A 999 -26.00 -0.02 35.39
CA LEU A 999 -26.41 -0.57 36.70
C LEU A 999 -27.39 -1.75 36.59
N ALA A 1000 -27.93 -2.00 35.39
CA ALA A 1000 -28.88 -3.07 35.10
C ALA A 1000 -28.15 -4.36 34.71
#